data_AF-A0A075WV22-F1
#
_entry.id   AF-A0A075WV22-F1
#
_cell.length_a   1.000
_cell.length_b   1.000
_cell.length_c   1.000
_cell.angle_alpha   90.00
_cell.angle_beta   90.00
_cell.angle_gamma   90.00
#
_symmetry.space_group_name_H-M   'P 1'
#
loop_
_entity.id
_entity.type
_entity.pdbx_description
1 polymer ?
#
loop_
_entity_poly.entity_id
_entity_poly.type
_entity_poly.pdbx_seq_one_letter_code
_entity_poly.pdbx_strand_id
1 'polypeptide(L)'
;MEKIGVFICSSCNIGDRLELADLENAAKDQGAAVVYTKEFLCSKEGRAFIEEKIAQDGLDAVSICACSQRVNYDVFSFDQVAVDRVSLREGVVWSRFLVGENGEILEDTAEYVSGVTFKDELMALAKDYVRMSVAKLQTYKKPEPFKPEEEISKVILVIGGGVAGLTAALEAAKAGYEVVLVEKEKELGGFVAKMKAHCEVNPPFQKLVPPIVNDLIAQVEANDKIKVYKGAVVTNISGAPGLFQVKIKQGGKEEEIKIGSIVLAAGFKPYDASKLTDLGYGVIPNVVTNVKFEEMAKNGALVRPSDGAPIKSVLFIQCAGQRDENHLPYCSGFCCLASLKQAQYVREVDPEAKAFIVYDHMRTIGIFENFYKTLQDDPGVFLTKGKVVSVTEGENGKVKVLVDETLLGEKIELEVDLVVLATGMVPVTAEESVLNLEYRQGPGLPELELFYGYADSNFICFPYETRRTGIYAAGAIHQPMTIQQAIEDAKGAALKAIQCLIAIEEGHAVHPRTWDYAYPEWDLKMCTQCKRCTEECPFGALNEDEKGNPLPNITRCRRCGTCFGACPQRIINFKDYSIDMISTMIKATEMPEQGYEQYRLMAFVCENDALPALDMVAYNKKSIPVAFRIIPVRCLGAVNVAFIKDSMSKGYDGILLLGCKYGENYQCHFIKGSELANRRMENVAETLQQLALEPERVTIHTVAIDEVDLVVDKMQKFAEEIKGFGENPFKGW
;
A
#
# COMPACT_ATOMS: atom_id res chain seq x y z
N MET A 1 -17.00 -15.65 24.63
CA MET A 1 -17.52 -14.67 25.62
C MET A 1 -18.85 -15.17 26.15
N GLU A 2 -19.16 -14.94 27.43
CA GLU A 2 -20.33 -15.52 28.11
C GLU A 2 -21.49 -14.51 28.32
N LYS A 3 -21.19 -13.21 28.47
CA LYS A 3 -22.18 -12.16 28.73
C LYS A 3 -22.18 -11.11 27.62
N ILE A 4 -22.83 -11.47 26.52
CA ILE A 4 -22.95 -10.62 25.34
C ILE A 4 -24.13 -9.67 25.48
N GLY A 5 -23.87 -8.35 25.41
CA GLY A 5 -24.92 -7.34 25.26
C GLY A 5 -25.08 -6.90 23.81
N VAL A 6 -26.31 -6.79 23.33
CA VAL A 6 -26.61 -6.27 21.97
C VAL A 6 -27.21 -4.88 22.07
N PHE A 7 -26.66 -3.92 21.34
CA PHE A 7 -27.13 -2.54 21.31
C PHE A 7 -27.60 -2.19 19.90
N ILE A 8 -28.88 -1.87 19.75
CA ILE A 8 -29.51 -1.57 18.47
C ILE A 8 -29.78 -0.07 18.36
N CYS A 9 -29.23 0.56 17.33
CA CYS A 9 -29.50 1.96 17.03
C CYS A 9 -30.84 2.07 16.28
N SER A 10 -31.75 2.90 16.74
CA SER A 10 -33.03 3.16 16.04
C SER A 10 -32.96 4.32 15.03
N SER A 11 -31.89 5.13 15.06
CA SER A 11 -31.76 6.31 14.20
C SER A 11 -31.22 5.99 12.80
N CYS A 12 -31.08 7.01 11.94
CA CYS A 12 -30.56 6.88 10.57
C CYS A 12 -31.38 5.93 9.67
N ASN A 13 -32.71 5.97 9.81
CA ASN A 13 -33.68 5.13 9.11
C ASN A 13 -33.73 3.66 9.51
N ILE A 14 -32.96 3.25 10.51
CA ILE A 14 -32.99 1.86 10.99
C ILE A 14 -34.36 1.53 11.59
N GLY A 15 -34.84 2.33 12.55
CA GLY A 15 -36.17 2.16 13.14
C GLY A 15 -37.34 2.50 12.20
N ASP A 16 -37.07 3.22 11.10
CA ASP A 16 -38.11 3.56 10.11
C ASP A 16 -38.40 2.38 9.16
N ARG A 17 -37.37 1.59 8.82
CA ARG A 17 -37.49 0.47 7.85
C ARG A 17 -37.49 -0.92 8.48
N LEU A 18 -36.97 -1.07 9.70
CA LEU A 18 -36.86 -2.36 10.39
C LEU A 18 -37.69 -2.42 11.67
N GLU A 19 -38.25 -3.59 11.95
CA GLU A 19 -38.96 -3.88 13.21
C GLU A 19 -37.96 -4.22 14.32
N LEU A 20 -37.66 -3.25 15.18
CA LEU A 20 -36.61 -3.37 16.20
C LEU A 20 -36.89 -4.50 17.20
N ALA A 21 -38.16 -4.74 17.55
CA ALA A 21 -38.55 -5.81 18.46
C ALA A 21 -38.16 -7.21 17.92
N ASP A 22 -38.25 -7.41 16.61
CA ASP A 22 -37.86 -8.68 15.97
C ASP A 22 -36.35 -8.87 15.98
N LEU A 23 -35.57 -7.78 15.83
CA LEU A 23 -34.12 -7.82 15.98
C LEU A 23 -33.70 -8.12 17.42
N GLU A 24 -34.42 -7.57 18.40
CA GLU A 24 -34.19 -7.88 19.82
C GLU A 24 -34.48 -9.35 20.13
N ASN A 25 -35.56 -9.90 19.57
CA ASN A 25 -35.89 -11.32 19.73
C ASN A 25 -34.85 -12.21 19.06
N ALA A 26 -34.44 -11.91 17.83
CA ALA A 26 -33.37 -12.65 17.14
C ALA A 26 -32.05 -12.65 17.93
N ALA A 27 -31.69 -11.53 18.58
CA ALA A 27 -30.53 -11.47 19.46
C ALA A 27 -30.68 -12.39 20.70
N LYS A 28 -31.84 -12.34 21.37
CA LYS A 28 -32.12 -13.16 22.56
C LYS A 28 -32.12 -14.65 22.22
N ASP A 29 -32.78 -15.03 21.13
CA ASP A 29 -32.87 -16.42 20.67
C ASP A 29 -31.49 -16.99 20.31
N GLN A 30 -30.58 -16.15 19.78
CA GLN A 30 -29.20 -16.55 19.50
C GLN A 30 -28.32 -16.63 20.76
N GLY A 31 -28.80 -16.14 21.91
CA GLY A 31 -28.12 -16.21 23.19
C GLY A 31 -27.46 -14.90 23.67
N ALA A 32 -27.97 -13.73 23.26
CA ALA A 32 -27.60 -12.48 23.90
C ALA A 32 -28.11 -12.42 25.35
N ALA A 33 -27.26 -11.98 26.28
CA ALA A 33 -27.62 -11.88 27.70
C ALA A 33 -28.59 -10.72 27.97
N VAL A 34 -28.37 -9.58 27.30
CA VAL A 34 -29.18 -8.38 27.37
C VAL A 34 -29.25 -7.71 26.01
N VAL A 35 -30.35 -7.03 25.72
CA VAL A 35 -30.53 -6.26 24.48
C VAL A 35 -31.07 -4.87 24.82
N TYR A 36 -30.48 -3.85 24.23
CA TYR A 36 -30.86 -2.45 24.40
C TYR A 36 -31.09 -1.77 23.07
N THR A 37 -32.15 -0.96 23.01
CA THR A 37 -32.46 -0.13 21.84
C THR A 37 -32.42 1.34 22.25
N LYS A 38 -31.69 2.16 21.50
CA LYS A 38 -31.60 3.61 21.76
C LYS A 38 -31.30 4.39 20.49
N GLU A 39 -31.83 5.59 20.41
CA GLU A 39 -31.49 6.56 19.35
C GLU A 39 -30.05 7.06 19.50
N PHE A 40 -29.40 7.33 18.37
CA PHE A 40 -28.08 7.96 18.28
C PHE A 40 -27.04 7.34 19.23
N LEU A 41 -26.84 6.02 19.15
CA LEU A 41 -25.80 5.33 19.93
C LEU A 41 -24.40 5.93 19.77
N CYS A 42 -24.13 6.63 18.67
CA CYS A 42 -22.86 7.33 18.41
C CYS A 42 -22.74 8.72 19.08
N SER A 43 -23.81 9.24 19.70
CA SER A 43 -23.74 10.51 20.44
C SER A 43 -22.96 10.33 21.75
N LYS A 44 -22.61 11.43 22.42
CA LYS A 44 -21.95 11.36 23.73
C LYS A 44 -22.83 10.64 24.76
N GLU A 45 -24.13 10.91 24.74
CA GLU A 45 -25.14 10.28 25.60
C GLU A 45 -25.41 8.82 25.21
N GLY A 46 -25.27 8.48 23.92
CA GLY A 46 -25.35 7.12 23.41
C GLY A 46 -24.16 6.28 23.88
N ARG A 47 -22.95 6.79 23.71
CA ARG A 47 -21.71 6.15 24.18
C ARG A 47 -21.71 5.96 25.69
N ALA A 48 -22.02 7.01 26.46
CA ALA A 48 -22.08 6.93 27.92
C ALA A 48 -23.10 5.89 28.40
N PHE A 49 -24.24 5.75 27.70
CA PHE A 49 -25.22 4.72 27.97
C PHE A 49 -24.69 3.30 27.73
N ILE A 50 -23.94 3.08 26.65
CA ILE A 50 -23.30 1.79 26.38
C ILE A 50 -22.29 1.46 27.50
N GLU A 51 -21.44 2.41 27.88
CA GLU A 51 -20.46 2.24 28.97
C GLU A 51 -21.13 1.94 30.31
N GLU A 52 -22.23 2.65 30.63
CA GLU A 52 -23.04 2.39 31.83
C GLU A 52 -23.57 0.95 31.84
N LYS A 53 -24.14 0.48 30.73
CA LYS A 53 -24.70 -0.88 30.63
C LYS A 53 -23.65 -1.98 30.62
N ILE A 54 -22.50 -1.74 29.99
CA ILE A 54 -21.34 -2.64 30.08
C ILE A 54 -20.97 -2.86 31.56
N ALA A 55 -20.84 -1.78 32.33
CA ALA A 55 -20.48 -1.86 33.74
C ALA A 55 -21.60 -2.46 34.61
N GLN A 56 -22.85 -2.03 34.41
CA GLN A 56 -24.00 -2.45 35.22
C GLN A 56 -24.30 -3.95 35.08
N ASP A 57 -24.27 -4.48 33.86
CA ASP A 57 -24.63 -5.88 33.60
C ASP A 57 -23.42 -6.82 33.64
N GLY A 58 -22.22 -6.25 33.76
CA GLY A 58 -20.96 -6.98 33.75
C GLY A 58 -20.72 -7.71 32.43
N LEU A 59 -20.90 -7.00 31.32
CA LEU A 59 -20.74 -7.54 29.97
C LEU A 59 -19.27 -7.76 29.65
N ASP A 60 -18.94 -8.87 28.98
CA ASP A 60 -17.60 -9.17 28.48
C ASP A 60 -17.47 -8.94 26.96
N ALA A 61 -18.61 -8.81 26.27
CA ALA A 61 -18.71 -8.52 24.86
C ALA A 61 -19.95 -7.68 24.53
N VAL A 62 -19.83 -6.84 23.51
CA VAL A 62 -20.94 -6.05 22.97
C VAL A 62 -21.02 -6.16 21.46
N SER A 63 -22.24 -6.36 20.96
CA SER A 63 -22.57 -6.19 19.54
C SER A 63 -23.24 -4.84 19.37
N ILE A 64 -22.69 -3.98 18.50
CA ILE A 64 -23.29 -2.69 18.18
C ILE A 64 -23.92 -2.77 16.79
N CYS A 65 -25.24 -2.85 16.76
CA CYS A 65 -26.08 -2.93 15.58
C CYS A 65 -26.49 -1.53 15.12
N ALA A 66 -25.68 -0.94 14.24
CA ALA A 66 -25.81 0.46 13.86
C ALA A 66 -25.21 0.70 12.46
N CYS A 67 -24.27 1.64 12.34
CA CYS A 67 -23.50 1.90 11.13
C CYS A 67 -22.35 0.91 10.96
N SER A 68 -21.84 0.85 9.73
CA SER A 68 -20.66 0.09 9.30
C SER A 68 -19.53 0.21 10.32
N GLN A 69 -18.76 -0.87 10.44
CA GLN A 69 -17.54 -0.92 11.26
C GLN A 69 -16.50 0.13 10.88
N ARG A 70 -16.61 0.72 9.68
CA ARG A 70 -15.74 1.78 9.19
C ARG A 70 -16.18 3.19 9.61
N VAL A 71 -17.40 3.33 10.14
CA VAL A 71 -17.97 4.63 10.55
C VAL A 71 -17.99 4.73 12.07
N ASN A 72 -17.49 5.84 12.60
CA ASN A 72 -17.36 6.08 14.05
C ASN A 72 -16.57 4.98 14.77
N TYR A 73 -15.54 4.44 14.12
CA TYR A 73 -14.74 3.33 14.66
C TYR A 73 -14.11 3.67 16.02
N ASP A 74 -13.76 4.94 16.21
CA ASP A 74 -13.17 5.52 17.42
C ASP A 74 -14.20 5.70 18.54
N VAL A 75 -15.46 6.03 18.20
CA VAL A 75 -16.54 6.22 19.18
C VAL A 75 -16.90 4.91 19.86
N PHE A 76 -16.89 3.81 19.13
CA PHE A 76 -17.32 2.49 19.60
C PHE A 76 -16.16 1.59 20.01
N SER A 77 -15.06 2.18 20.46
CA SER A 77 -13.93 1.47 21.06
C SER A 77 -14.08 1.47 22.59
N PHE A 78 -14.12 0.28 23.20
CA PHE A 78 -14.28 0.10 24.65
C PHE A 78 -13.18 -0.84 25.17
N ASP A 79 -12.25 -0.31 25.97
CA ASP A 79 -10.98 -1.00 26.34
C ASP A 79 -11.17 -2.35 27.06
N GLN A 80 -12.32 -2.56 27.70
CA GLN A 80 -12.55 -3.70 28.58
C GLN A 80 -13.31 -4.86 27.93
N VAL A 81 -14.05 -4.64 26.83
CA VAL A 81 -14.94 -5.65 26.24
C VAL A 81 -14.63 -5.94 24.78
N ALA A 82 -14.98 -7.13 24.31
CA ALA A 82 -14.98 -7.41 22.88
C ALA A 82 -16.08 -6.59 22.19
N VAL A 83 -15.78 -5.98 21.05
CA VAL A 83 -16.76 -5.22 20.27
C VAL A 83 -16.89 -5.85 18.90
N ASP A 84 -18.12 -6.18 18.52
CA ASP A 84 -18.48 -6.46 17.13
C ASP A 84 -19.42 -5.40 16.57
N ARG A 85 -19.31 -5.12 15.27
CA ARG A 85 -19.98 -4.03 14.59
C ARG A 85 -20.86 -4.57 13.48
N VAL A 86 -22.18 -4.42 13.63
CA VAL A 86 -23.15 -4.91 12.65
C VAL A 86 -23.65 -3.76 11.79
N SER A 87 -23.38 -3.87 10.48
CA SER A 87 -23.73 -2.86 9.47
C SER A 87 -25.20 -2.94 9.08
N LEU A 88 -26.10 -2.50 9.98
CA LEU A 88 -27.53 -2.38 9.67
C LEU A 88 -27.79 -1.18 8.77
N ARG A 89 -27.14 -0.03 9.03
CA ARG A 89 -27.37 1.17 8.22
C ARG A 89 -26.87 1.00 6.79
N GLU A 90 -25.56 0.78 6.59
CA GLU A 90 -24.98 0.68 5.25
C GLU A 90 -25.28 -0.67 4.59
N GLY A 91 -25.18 -1.78 5.33
CA GLY A 91 -25.32 -3.13 4.76
C GLY A 91 -26.76 -3.60 4.51
N VAL A 92 -27.75 -2.92 5.11
CA VAL A 92 -29.18 -3.27 5.01
C VAL A 92 -30.01 -2.05 4.58
N VAL A 93 -30.14 -1.03 5.43
CA VAL A 93 -31.15 0.02 5.27
C VAL A 93 -30.82 1.03 4.16
N TRP A 94 -29.55 1.25 3.83
CA TRP A 94 -29.13 2.25 2.83
C TRP A 94 -28.66 1.65 1.51
N SER A 95 -28.64 0.31 1.38
CA SER A 95 -28.16 -0.37 0.16
C SER A 95 -29.08 -1.49 -0.33
N ARG A 96 -30.23 -1.73 0.32
CA ARG A 96 -31.21 -2.75 -0.08
C ARG A 96 -32.55 -2.08 -0.34
N PHE A 97 -32.90 -2.01 -1.62
CA PHE A 97 -34.15 -1.45 -2.11
C PHE A 97 -34.75 -2.39 -3.15
N LEU A 98 -36.07 -2.50 -3.16
CA LEU A 98 -36.77 -3.11 -4.27
C LEU A 98 -36.79 -2.13 -5.44
N VAL A 99 -36.22 -2.53 -6.57
CA VAL A 99 -36.11 -1.69 -7.77
C VAL A 99 -37.04 -2.28 -8.84
N GLY A 100 -37.96 -1.46 -9.34
CA GLY A 100 -38.90 -1.83 -10.40
C GLY A 100 -38.24 -1.84 -11.79
N GLU A 101 -39.00 -2.29 -12.80
CA GLU A 101 -38.50 -2.46 -14.17
C GLU A 101 -38.00 -1.15 -14.81
N ASN A 102 -38.50 0.01 -14.36
CA ASN A 102 -38.08 1.31 -14.88
C ASN A 102 -37.02 1.98 -14.00
N GLY A 103 -36.46 1.26 -13.02
CA GLY A 103 -35.42 1.77 -12.11
C GLY A 103 -35.96 2.56 -10.91
N GLU A 104 -37.28 2.64 -10.74
CA GLU A 104 -37.92 3.25 -9.58
C GLU A 104 -37.75 2.41 -8.31
N ILE A 105 -37.59 3.07 -7.16
CA ILE A 105 -37.59 2.38 -5.86
C ILE A 105 -39.05 2.16 -5.44
N LEU A 106 -39.41 0.89 -5.26
CA LEU A 106 -40.74 0.48 -4.79
C LEU A 106 -40.81 0.48 -3.26
N GLU A 107 -42.03 0.51 -2.72
CA GLU A 107 -42.27 0.42 -1.29
C GLU A 107 -41.87 -0.95 -0.73
N ASP A 108 -41.34 -0.98 0.51
CA ASP A 108 -40.91 -2.23 1.15
C ASP A 108 -42.08 -3.23 1.36
N THR A 109 -43.32 -2.74 1.39
CA THR A 109 -44.54 -3.56 1.50
C THR A 109 -44.96 -4.23 0.20
N ALA A 110 -44.30 -3.92 -0.92
CA ALA A 110 -44.57 -4.61 -2.18
C ALA A 110 -44.19 -6.09 -2.08
N GLU A 111 -45.00 -6.93 -2.74
CA GLU A 111 -44.73 -8.35 -2.87
C GLU A 111 -43.43 -8.57 -3.66
N TYR A 112 -42.56 -9.41 -3.14
CA TYR A 112 -41.23 -9.67 -3.68
C TYR A 112 -41.09 -11.08 -4.24
N VAL A 113 -41.58 -12.07 -3.49
CA VAL A 113 -41.83 -13.45 -3.94
C VAL A 113 -43.20 -13.88 -3.42
N SER A 114 -43.72 -15.00 -3.91
CA SER A 114 -45.10 -15.44 -3.62
C SER A 114 -45.43 -15.41 -2.12
N GLY A 115 -46.31 -14.49 -1.72
CA GLY A 115 -46.75 -14.35 -0.33
C GLY A 115 -45.75 -13.72 0.64
N VAL A 116 -44.65 -13.12 0.16
CA VAL A 116 -43.59 -12.51 0.96
C VAL A 116 -43.30 -11.10 0.45
N THR A 117 -43.29 -10.12 1.34
CA THR A 117 -42.96 -8.73 0.99
C THR A 117 -41.45 -8.50 0.96
N PHE A 118 -41.00 -7.42 0.30
CA PHE A 118 -39.59 -7.05 0.37
C PHE A 118 -39.14 -6.72 1.81
N LYS A 119 -40.04 -6.19 2.64
CA LYS A 119 -39.80 -5.93 4.06
C LYS A 119 -39.48 -7.23 4.83
N ASP A 120 -40.18 -8.32 4.54
CA ASP A 120 -39.92 -9.62 5.19
C ASP A 120 -38.49 -10.11 4.90
N GLU A 121 -38.05 -9.93 3.64
CA GLU A 121 -36.70 -10.28 3.20
C GLU A 121 -35.61 -9.38 3.78
N LEU A 122 -35.90 -8.08 3.85
CA LEU A 122 -35.03 -7.10 4.51
C LEU A 122 -34.88 -7.41 6.00
N MET A 123 -35.97 -7.80 6.66
CA MET A 123 -35.98 -8.23 8.06
C MET A 123 -35.24 -9.55 8.26
N ALA A 124 -35.37 -10.53 7.36
CA ALA A 124 -34.60 -11.77 7.41
C ALA A 124 -33.09 -11.49 7.34
N LEU A 125 -32.65 -10.63 6.41
CA LEU A 125 -31.26 -10.19 6.29
C LEU A 125 -30.76 -9.51 7.58
N ALA A 126 -31.53 -8.57 8.12
CA ALA A 126 -31.17 -7.85 9.35
C ALA A 126 -31.03 -8.79 10.56
N LYS A 127 -31.97 -9.74 10.72
CA LYS A 127 -31.90 -10.76 11.79
C LYS A 127 -30.69 -11.67 11.63
N ASP A 128 -30.37 -12.12 10.42
CA ASP A 128 -29.16 -12.91 10.15
C ASP A 128 -27.89 -12.17 10.55
N TYR A 129 -27.82 -10.85 10.30
CA TYR A 129 -26.68 -10.03 10.69
C TYR A 129 -26.51 -9.94 12.21
N VAL A 130 -27.61 -9.80 12.95
CA VAL A 130 -27.62 -9.82 14.42
C VAL A 130 -27.19 -11.21 14.93
N ARG A 131 -27.74 -12.29 14.37
CA ARG A 131 -27.40 -13.67 14.77
C ARG A 131 -25.93 -13.99 14.53
N MET A 132 -25.41 -13.63 13.36
CA MET A 132 -23.98 -13.78 13.03
C MET A 132 -23.09 -13.04 14.04
N SER A 133 -23.47 -11.84 14.47
CA SER A 133 -22.69 -11.08 15.45
C SER A 133 -22.65 -11.74 16.82
N VAL A 134 -23.79 -12.19 17.33
CA VAL A 134 -23.85 -12.91 18.61
C VAL A 134 -23.05 -14.21 18.53
N ALA A 135 -23.20 -14.98 17.45
CA ALA A 135 -22.43 -16.20 17.19
C ALA A 135 -20.91 -15.95 17.11
N LYS A 136 -20.50 -14.84 16.48
CA LYS A 136 -19.10 -14.41 16.41
C LYS A 136 -18.54 -14.10 17.79
N LEU A 137 -19.29 -13.36 18.62
CA LEU A 137 -18.85 -12.99 19.97
C LEU A 137 -18.81 -14.20 20.94
N GLN A 138 -19.65 -15.21 20.75
CA GLN A 138 -19.59 -16.46 21.53
C GLN A 138 -18.24 -17.16 21.36
N THR A 139 -17.69 -17.19 20.15
CA THR A 139 -16.39 -17.81 19.81
C THR A 139 -15.19 -16.89 19.97
N TYR A 140 -15.41 -15.59 20.18
CA TYR A 140 -14.36 -14.59 20.32
C TYR A 140 -13.51 -14.80 21.58
N LYS A 141 -12.19 -14.70 21.42
CA LYS A 141 -11.22 -14.63 22.52
C LYS A 141 -10.48 -13.30 22.43
N LYS A 142 -10.35 -12.60 23.57
CA LYS A 142 -9.63 -11.32 23.63
C LYS A 142 -8.17 -11.54 23.27
N PRO A 143 -7.64 -10.86 22.24
CA PRO A 143 -6.23 -10.95 21.91
C PRO A 143 -5.39 -10.23 22.97
N GLU A 144 -4.20 -10.77 23.21
CA GLU A 144 -3.20 -10.15 24.07
C GLU A 144 -2.11 -9.57 23.18
N PRO A 145 -1.49 -8.44 23.54
CA PRO A 145 -0.40 -7.90 22.74
C PRO A 145 0.78 -8.86 22.67
N PHE A 146 1.33 -9.04 21.47
CA PHE A 146 2.51 -9.88 21.30
C PHE A 146 3.73 -9.21 21.96
N LYS A 147 4.40 -9.92 22.87
CA LYS A 147 5.67 -9.49 23.45
C LYS A 147 6.75 -10.49 23.05
N PRO A 148 7.76 -10.08 22.29
CA PRO A 148 8.91 -10.95 22.01
C PRO A 148 9.59 -11.42 23.31
N GLU A 149 10.10 -12.65 23.31
CA GLU A 149 10.90 -13.17 24.43
C GLU A 149 12.26 -12.46 24.52
N GLU A 150 12.83 -12.09 23.37
CA GLU A 150 14.06 -11.30 23.29
C GLU A 150 13.79 -9.81 23.51
N GLU A 151 14.77 -9.12 24.10
CA GLU A 151 14.74 -7.67 24.25
C GLU A 151 14.75 -6.99 22.87
N ILE A 152 13.77 -6.12 22.64
CA ILE A 152 13.65 -5.35 21.40
C ILE A 152 14.70 -4.25 21.34
N SER A 153 15.39 -4.14 20.21
CA SER A 153 16.24 -2.99 19.91
C SER A 153 15.38 -1.82 19.46
N LYS A 154 15.67 -0.62 19.98
CA LYS A 154 15.10 0.65 19.49
C LYS A 154 16.05 1.39 18.55
N VAL A 155 17.19 0.80 18.20
CA VAL A 155 18.18 1.42 17.30
C VAL A 155 17.64 1.39 15.87
N ILE A 156 17.73 2.52 15.15
CA ILE A 156 17.31 2.63 13.75
C ILE A 156 18.55 2.52 12.86
N LEU A 157 18.54 1.62 11.88
CA LEU A 157 19.57 1.53 10.86
C LEU A 157 19.20 2.43 9.67
N VAL A 158 20.12 3.27 9.23
CA VAL A 158 20.02 4.05 8.00
C VAL A 158 21.09 3.54 7.02
N ILE A 159 20.67 3.08 5.84
CA ILE A 159 21.58 2.59 4.80
C ILE A 159 21.66 3.63 3.68
N GLY A 160 22.81 4.30 3.57
CA GLY A 160 23.09 5.37 2.62
C GLY A 160 23.25 6.72 3.30
N GLY A 161 24.39 7.37 3.09
CA GLY A 161 24.78 8.67 3.68
C GLY A 161 24.53 9.86 2.77
N GLY A 162 23.57 9.78 1.85
CA GLY A 162 23.11 10.93 1.04
C GLY A 162 22.15 11.84 1.80
N VAL A 163 21.64 12.90 1.16
CA VAL A 163 20.70 13.86 1.78
C VAL A 163 19.52 13.17 2.47
N ALA A 164 18.92 12.16 1.84
CA ALA A 164 17.81 11.40 2.43
C ALA A 164 18.24 10.67 3.71
N GLY A 165 19.33 9.91 3.69
CA GLY A 165 19.78 9.17 4.86
C GLY A 165 20.28 10.06 6.00
N LEU A 166 21.02 11.12 5.69
CA LEU A 166 21.44 12.09 6.70
C LEU A 166 20.23 12.77 7.36
N THR A 167 19.21 13.12 6.58
CA THR A 167 17.95 13.67 7.11
C THR A 167 17.26 12.65 8.00
N ALA A 168 17.05 11.41 7.53
CA ALA A 168 16.38 10.37 8.30
C ALA A 168 17.10 10.10 9.64
N ALA A 169 18.44 10.05 9.63
CA ALA A 169 19.24 9.87 10.84
C ALA A 169 19.07 11.03 11.84
N LEU A 170 19.10 12.29 11.36
CA LEU A 170 18.91 13.46 12.20
C LEU A 170 17.51 13.52 12.80
N GLU A 171 16.46 13.23 12.02
CA GLU A 171 15.08 13.26 12.51
C GLU A 171 14.82 12.15 13.54
N ALA A 172 15.34 10.94 13.31
CA ALA A 172 15.31 9.87 14.30
C ALA A 172 16.04 10.25 15.60
N ALA A 173 17.23 10.83 15.50
CA ALA A 173 18.01 11.29 16.66
C ALA A 173 17.30 12.42 17.43
N LYS A 174 16.70 13.38 16.73
CA LYS A 174 15.88 14.46 17.33
C LYS A 174 14.67 13.91 18.10
N ALA A 175 14.05 12.85 17.57
CA ALA A 175 12.95 12.14 18.25
C ALA A 175 13.42 11.27 19.43
N GLY A 176 14.73 11.15 19.64
CA GLY A 176 15.32 10.51 20.80
C GLY A 176 15.94 9.13 20.56
N TYR A 177 15.87 8.61 19.34
CA TYR A 177 16.33 7.26 18.99
C TYR A 177 17.82 7.23 18.66
N GLU A 178 18.49 6.13 18.99
CA GLU A 178 19.85 5.85 18.53
C GLU A 178 19.83 5.42 17.06
N VAL A 179 20.83 5.84 16.29
CA VAL A 179 20.91 5.58 14.86
C VAL A 179 22.27 4.98 14.51
N VAL A 180 22.25 3.95 13.69
CA VAL A 180 23.44 3.44 12.98
C VAL A 180 23.31 3.85 11.52
N LEU A 181 24.24 4.65 11.01
CA LEU A 181 24.27 5.06 9.60
C LEU A 181 25.41 4.35 8.88
N VAL A 182 25.10 3.64 7.79
CA VAL A 182 26.08 2.90 6.97
C VAL A 182 26.18 3.53 5.59
N GLU A 183 27.39 3.95 5.21
CA GLU A 183 27.72 4.49 3.90
C GLU A 183 28.82 3.65 3.24
N LYS A 184 28.57 3.23 1.99
CA LYS A 184 29.49 2.40 1.21
C LYS A 184 30.73 3.15 0.76
N GLU A 185 30.62 4.44 0.51
CA GLU A 185 31.72 5.32 0.13
C GLU A 185 32.52 5.77 1.35
N LYS A 186 33.74 6.27 1.12
CA LYS A 186 34.59 6.80 2.20
C LYS A 186 34.06 8.12 2.78
N GLU A 187 33.22 8.82 2.04
CA GLU A 187 32.68 10.13 2.39
C GLU A 187 31.16 10.14 2.34
N LEU A 188 30.56 10.93 3.22
CA LEU A 188 29.12 11.17 3.23
C LEU A 188 28.72 12.19 2.14
N GLY A 189 27.41 12.27 1.90
CA GLY A 189 26.79 13.34 1.13
C GLY A 189 26.26 12.95 -0.25
N GLY A 190 26.53 11.72 -0.69
CA GLY A 190 25.97 11.13 -1.90
C GLY A 190 26.16 12.00 -3.15
N PHE A 191 25.13 12.05 -4.01
CA PHE A 191 25.20 12.82 -5.26
C PHE A 191 25.22 14.34 -5.03
N VAL A 192 24.55 14.83 -4.00
CA VAL A 192 24.43 16.28 -3.74
C VAL A 192 25.78 16.88 -3.34
N ALA A 193 26.63 16.15 -2.63
CA ALA A 193 27.98 16.60 -2.29
C ALA A 193 28.87 16.76 -3.54
N LYS A 194 28.51 16.12 -4.65
CA LYS A 194 29.22 16.20 -5.94
C LYS A 194 28.74 17.36 -6.82
N MET A 195 27.72 18.12 -6.40
CA MET A 195 27.21 19.27 -7.15
C MET A 195 28.02 20.55 -6.89
N LYS A 196 28.03 21.48 -7.86
CA LYS A 196 28.52 22.86 -7.63
C LYS A 196 27.56 23.63 -6.72
N ALA A 197 26.27 23.54 -7.02
CA ALA A 197 25.16 24.16 -6.29
C ALA A 197 23.85 23.39 -6.54
N HIS A 198 22.79 23.77 -5.83
CA HIS A 198 21.42 23.35 -6.14
C HIS A 198 20.43 24.48 -5.94
N CYS A 199 19.21 24.33 -6.45
CA CYS A 199 18.14 25.29 -6.23
C CYS A 199 17.76 25.32 -4.74
N GLU A 200 17.45 26.50 -4.21
CA GLU A 200 16.97 26.68 -2.83
C GLU A 200 15.90 25.64 -2.46
N VAL A 201 15.99 25.08 -1.25
CA VAL A 201 14.99 24.14 -0.71
C VAL A 201 14.03 24.81 0.27
N ASN A 202 14.14 26.13 0.41
CA ASN A 202 13.30 27.01 1.23
C ASN A 202 12.84 28.21 0.39
N PRO A 203 11.71 28.87 0.74
CA PRO A 203 11.26 30.09 0.06
C PRO A 203 12.37 31.14 -0.05
N PRO A 204 12.49 31.86 -1.19
CA PRO A 204 11.52 31.98 -2.28
C PRO A 204 11.69 31.01 -3.48
N PHE A 205 12.65 30.08 -3.45
CA PHE A 205 12.93 29.11 -4.53
C PHE A 205 13.34 29.77 -5.85
N GLN A 206 14.18 30.79 -5.79
CA GLN A 206 14.57 31.58 -6.97
C GLN A 206 16.07 31.52 -7.28
N LYS A 207 16.88 31.04 -6.34
CA LYS A 207 18.34 31.10 -6.46
C LYS A 207 19.01 29.75 -6.33
N LEU A 208 20.27 29.72 -6.73
CA LEU A 208 21.18 28.63 -6.45
C LEU A 208 21.90 28.89 -5.13
N VAL A 209 22.04 27.83 -4.35
CA VAL A 209 22.74 27.81 -3.08
C VAL A 209 23.80 26.71 -3.07
N PRO A 210 24.86 26.84 -2.24
CA PRO A 210 25.81 25.77 -2.03
C PRO A 210 25.10 24.47 -1.57
N PRO A 211 25.70 23.29 -1.82
CA PRO A 211 25.16 22.01 -1.36
C PRO A 211 24.83 21.97 0.13
N ILE A 212 23.53 21.98 0.47
CA ILE A 212 23.03 21.89 1.86
C ILE A 212 23.49 20.62 2.59
N VAL A 213 23.93 19.61 1.84
CA VAL A 213 24.36 18.34 2.41
C VAL A 213 25.57 18.50 3.32
N ASN A 214 26.41 19.51 3.11
CA ASN A 214 27.56 19.78 3.97
C ASN A 214 27.13 20.11 5.40
N ASP A 215 26.06 20.89 5.57
CA ASP A 215 25.51 21.22 6.89
C ASP A 215 24.87 19.99 7.55
N LEU A 216 24.26 19.10 6.76
CA LEU A 216 23.71 17.84 7.26
C LEU A 216 24.81 16.89 7.74
N ILE A 217 25.92 16.80 7.00
CA ILE A 217 27.10 16.00 7.39
C ILE A 217 27.64 16.51 8.73
N ALA A 218 27.86 17.82 8.86
CA ALA A 218 28.37 18.41 10.10
C ALA A 218 27.46 18.13 11.29
N GLN A 219 26.13 18.23 11.11
CA GLN A 219 25.15 17.90 12.15
C GLN A 219 25.16 16.42 12.54
N VAL A 220 25.28 15.51 11.56
CA VAL A 220 25.33 14.07 11.81
C VAL A 220 26.61 13.68 12.56
N GLU A 221 27.76 14.20 12.12
CA GLU A 221 29.06 13.89 12.75
C GLU A 221 29.20 14.48 14.16
N ALA A 222 28.47 15.56 14.46
CA ALA A 222 28.43 16.16 15.79
C ALA A 222 27.40 15.53 16.75
N ASN A 223 26.55 14.61 16.26
CA ASN A 223 25.46 14.02 17.04
C ASN A 223 25.90 12.72 17.75
N ASP A 224 25.79 12.70 19.08
CA ASP A 224 26.21 11.58 19.93
C ASP A 224 25.29 10.35 19.82
N LYS A 225 24.07 10.50 19.30
CA LYS A 225 23.14 9.39 19.04
C LYS A 225 23.32 8.72 17.69
N ILE A 226 24.19 9.25 16.81
CA ILE A 226 24.38 8.73 15.46
C ILE A 226 25.77 8.11 15.32
N LYS A 227 25.83 6.78 15.22
CA LYS A 227 27.05 6.04 14.92
C LYS A 227 27.21 5.88 13.41
N VAL A 228 28.26 6.47 12.83
CA VAL A 228 28.52 6.45 11.39
C VAL A 228 29.57 5.42 11.01
N TYR A 229 29.24 4.55 10.06
CA TYR A 229 30.16 3.64 9.38
C TYR A 229 30.38 4.09 7.94
N LYS A 230 31.55 4.67 7.63
CA LYS A 230 31.97 5.03 6.27
C LYS A 230 32.78 3.90 5.65
N GLY A 231 32.75 3.74 4.32
CA GLY A 231 33.45 2.65 3.62
C GLY A 231 32.95 1.27 4.07
N ALA A 232 31.67 1.17 4.42
CA ALA A 232 31.07 0.00 5.02
C ALA A 232 29.81 -0.44 4.26
N VAL A 233 29.55 -1.74 4.22
CA VAL A 233 28.39 -2.32 3.54
C VAL A 233 27.66 -3.27 4.45
N VAL A 234 26.33 -3.34 4.30
CA VAL A 234 25.52 -4.37 4.95
C VAL A 234 25.63 -5.66 4.13
N THR A 235 26.18 -6.70 4.73
CA THR A 235 26.38 -8.00 4.06
C THR A 235 25.23 -8.96 4.27
N ASN A 236 24.48 -8.79 5.37
CA ASN A 236 23.39 -9.68 5.75
C ASN A 236 22.43 -9.01 6.72
N ILE A 237 21.12 -9.25 6.53
CA ILE A 237 20.08 -8.89 7.48
C ILE A 237 19.19 -10.11 7.74
N SER A 238 19.13 -10.53 9.00
CA SER A 238 18.22 -11.58 9.48
C SER A 238 17.32 -11.04 10.59
N GLY A 239 16.44 -11.89 11.13
CA GLY A 239 15.51 -11.48 12.19
C GLY A 239 14.35 -10.61 11.70
N ALA A 240 13.69 -9.91 12.60
CA ALA A 240 12.40 -9.28 12.34
C ALA A 240 12.37 -7.87 12.93
N PRO A 241 11.36 -7.03 12.64
CA PRO A 241 11.23 -5.73 13.30
C PRO A 241 11.33 -5.84 14.82
N GLY A 242 12.13 -4.98 15.43
CA GLY A 242 12.53 -5.01 16.84
C GLY A 242 13.71 -5.94 17.15
N LEU A 243 14.01 -6.90 16.26
CA LEU A 243 14.90 -8.04 16.46
C LEU A 243 15.79 -8.30 15.24
N PHE A 244 16.11 -7.28 14.44
CA PHE A 244 16.98 -7.47 13.29
C PHE A 244 18.40 -7.73 13.76
N GLN A 245 19.07 -8.71 13.16
CA GLN A 245 20.51 -8.91 13.30
C GLN A 245 21.16 -8.49 11.99
N VAL A 246 22.00 -7.47 12.05
CA VAL A 246 22.59 -6.83 10.86
C VAL A 246 24.10 -6.99 10.91
N LYS A 247 24.67 -7.59 9.86
CA LYS A 247 26.11 -7.70 9.69
C LYS A 247 26.63 -6.56 8.81
N ILE A 248 27.55 -5.79 9.37
CA ILE A 248 28.18 -4.65 8.71
C ILE A 248 29.66 -4.98 8.50
N LYS A 249 30.10 -4.94 7.24
CA LYS A 249 31.49 -5.16 6.85
C LYS A 249 32.19 -3.84 6.60
N GLN A 250 33.29 -3.60 7.31
CA GLN A 250 34.14 -2.42 7.16
C GLN A 250 35.62 -2.81 7.27
N GLY A 251 36.46 -2.40 6.31
CA GLY A 251 37.91 -2.65 6.37
C GLY A 251 38.30 -4.13 6.49
N GLY A 252 37.48 -5.05 5.97
CA GLY A 252 37.69 -6.51 6.04
C GLY A 252 37.22 -7.17 7.35
N LYS A 253 36.76 -6.39 8.33
CA LYS A 253 36.11 -6.89 9.55
C LYS A 253 34.59 -6.86 9.40
N GLU A 254 33.91 -7.75 10.08
CA GLU A 254 32.44 -7.80 10.14
C GLU A 254 31.99 -7.67 11.59
N GLU A 255 31.02 -6.79 11.83
CA GLU A 255 30.39 -6.55 13.14
C GLU A 255 28.89 -6.85 13.01
N GLU A 256 28.33 -7.54 14.01
CA GLU A 256 26.90 -7.82 14.07
C GLU A 256 26.23 -6.90 15.10
N ILE A 257 25.13 -6.24 14.70
CA ILE A 257 24.42 -5.25 15.51
C ILE A 257 22.93 -5.57 15.53
N LYS A 258 22.31 -5.47 16.72
CA LYS A 258 20.86 -5.58 16.89
C LYS A 258 20.16 -4.27 16.52
N ILE A 259 19.26 -4.33 15.55
CA ILE A 259 18.53 -3.18 15.00
C ILE A 259 17.02 -3.38 15.18
N GLY A 260 16.31 -2.30 15.47
CA GLY A 260 14.87 -2.31 15.61
C GLY A 260 14.12 -2.12 14.28
N SER A 261 14.50 -1.09 13.53
CA SER A 261 13.88 -0.77 12.23
C SER A 261 14.91 -0.18 11.26
N ILE A 262 14.59 -0.17 9.97
CA ILE A 262 15.55 0.14 8.91
C ILE A 262 14.99 1.20 7.96
N VAL A 263 15.79 2.20 7.64
CA VAL A 263 15.55 3.17 6.56
C VAL A 263 16.58 2.94 5.45
N LEU A 264 16.11 2.53 4.28
CA LEU A 264 16.88 2.33 3.07
C LEU A 264 16.91 3.62 2.24
N ALA A 265 18.05 4.30 2.26
CA ALA A 265 18.31 5.58 1.60
C ALA A 265 19.51 5.51 0.63
N ALA A 266 19.65 4.37 -0.08
CA ALA A 266 20.82 4.06 -0.90
C ALA A 266 20.97 4.94 -2.17
N GLY A 267 19.95 5.73 -2.52
CA GLY A 267 19.98 6.70 -3.61
C GLY A 267 19.78 6.08 -5.00
N PHE A 268 20.36 6.71 -6.02
CA PHE A 268 20.18 6.36 -7.43
C PHE A 268 21.51 6.27 -8.18
N LYS A 269 21.48 5.62 -9.34
CA LYS A 269 22.49 5.69 -10.40
C LYS A 269 21.93 6.51 -11.58
N PRO A 270 22.75 7.33 -12.25
CA PRO A 270 22.33 7.97 -13.51
C PRO A 270 21.98 6.92 -14.56
N TYR A 271 21.04 7.22 -15.45
CA TYR A 271 20.75 6.37 -16.60
C TYR A 271 22.00 6.13 -17.45
N ASP A 272 22.15 4.90 -17.95
CA ASP A 272 23.28 4.50 -18.78
C ASP A 272 23.23 5.18 -20.16
N ALA A 273 23.96 6.27 -20.28
CA ALA A 273 24.03 7.06 -21.51
C ALA A 273 24.73 6.33 -22.67
N SER A 274 25.44 5.22 -22.43
CA SER A 274 26.03 4.42 -23.53
C SER A 274 24.98 3.85 -24.48
N LYS A 275 23.71 3.82 -24.04
CA LYS A 275 22.54 3.45 -24.84
C LYS A 275 22.00 4.58 -25.72
N LEU A 276 22.59 5.78 -25.67
CA LEU A 276 22.14 7.00 -26.37
C LEU A 276 23.13 7.43 -27.46
N THR A 277 23.68 6.46 -28.20
CA THR A 277 24.64 6.72 -29.30
C THR A 277 23.99 7.47 -30.47
N ASP A 278 22.69 7.31 -30.65
CA ASP A 278 21.85 8.05 -31.61
C ASP A 278 21.80 9.56 -31.30
N LEU A 279 21.95 9.93 -30.02
CA LEU A 279 22.13 11.31 -29.56
C LEU A 279 23.59 11.75 -29.51
N GLY A 280 24.52 10.97 -30.08
CA GLY A 280 25.94 11.29 -30.21
C GLY A 280 26.79 10.99 -28.98
N TYR A 281 26.23 10.40 -27.91
CA TYR A 281 27.01 10.06 -26.72
C TYR A 281 28.04 8.96 -27.01
N GLY A 282 29.28 9.17 -26.57
CA GLY A 282 30.40 8.25 -26.82
C GLY A 282 30.96 8.27 -28.24
N VAL A 283 30.28 8.95 -29.18
CA VAL A 283 30.73 9.15 -30.57
C VAL A 283 31.32 10.55 -30.74
N ILE A 284 30.60 11.58 -30.27
CA ILE A 284 31.01 12.98 -30.37
C ILE A 284 31.55 13.43 -29.01
N PRO A 285 32.84 13.83 -28.89
CA PRO A 285 33.46 14.16 -27.60
C PRO A 285 32.74 15.28 -26.82
N ASN A 286 32.09 16.20 -27.54
CA ASN A 286 31.38 17.35 -26.97
C ASN A 286 29.90 17.07 -26.65
N VAL A 287 29.49 15.80 -26.64
CA VAL A 287 28.20 15.35 -26.09
C VAL A 287 28.45 14.71 -24.72
N VAL A 288 27.96 15.35 -23.66
CA VAL A 288 28.14 14.91 -22.27
C VAL A 288 26.79 14.70 -21.58
N THR A 289 26.77 13.98 -20.46
CA THR A 289 25.57 13.91 -19.61
C THR A 289 25.48 15.11 -18.68
N ASN A 290 24.27 15.41 -18.19
CA ASN A 290 24.06 16.35 -17.09
C ASN A 290 24.90 16.03 -15.85
N VAL A 291 25.18 14.75 -15.57
CA VAL A 291 26.06 14.37 -14.46
C VAL A 291 27.51 14.75 -14.71
N LYS A 292 28.02 14.50 -15.92
CA LYS A 292 29.39 14.89 -16.28
C LYS A 292 29.54 16.42 -16.32
N PHE A 293 28.52 17.11 -16.83
CA PHE A 293 28.47 18.57 -16.83
C PHE A 293 28.52 19.15 -15.42
N GLU A 294 27.83 18.54 -14.45
CA GLU A 294 27.90 18.95 -13.04
C GLU A 294 29.32 18.80 -12.46
N GLU A 295 30.00 17.70 -12.78
CA GLU A 295 31.39 17.45 -12.37
C GLU A 295 32.33 18.52 -12.96
N MET A 296 32.17 18.84 -14.25
CA MET A 296 32.93 19.90 -14.94
C MET A 296 32.70 21.26 -14.26
N ALA A 297 31.45 21.60 -13.95
CA ALA A 297 31.08 22.84 -13.28
C ALA A 297 31.70 22.93 -11.87
N LYS A 298 31.64 21.84 -11.09
CA LYS A 298 32.21 21.80 -9.73
C LYS A 298 33.72 21.98 -9.73
N ASN A 299 34.41 21.43 -10.73
CA ASN A 299 35.86 21.55 -10.87
C ASN A 299 36.30 22.87 -11.53
N GLY A 300 35.36 23.77 -11.87
CA GLY A 300 35.67 25.05 -12.53
C GLY A 300 36.11 24.92 -13.98
N ALA A 301 35.81 23.79 -14.63
CA ALA A 301 36.31 23.43 -15.97
C ALA A 301 35.16 23.31 -16.99
N LEU A 302 34.35 24.36 -17.15
CA LEU A 302 33.33 24.45 -18.21
C LEU A 302 33.97 24.78 -19.57
N VAL A 303 34.72 23.82 -20.10
CA VAL A 303 35.39 23.87 -21.41
C VAL A 303 34.99 22.66 -22.26
N ARG A 304 35.16 22.75 -23.57
CA ARG A 304 34.88 21.64 -24.50
C ARG A 304 35.79 20.44 -24.21
N PRO A 305 35.24 19.22 -24.02
CA PRO A 305 36.06 18.02 -23.83
C PRO A 305 36.99 17.70 -25.01
N SER A 306 36.63 18.06 -26.25
CA SER A 306 37.44 17.76 -27.43
C SER A 306 38.79 18.47 -27.47
N ASP A 307 38.83 19.74 -27.06
CA ASP A 307 39.97 20.63 -27.32
C ASP A 307 40.25 21.67 -26.22
N GLY A 308 39.47 21.68 -25.15
CA GLY A 308 39.63 22.61 -24.03
C GLY A 308 39.20 24.05 -24.33
N ALA A 309 38.57 24.33 -25.48
CA ALA A 309 38.10 25.67 -25.79
C ALA A 309 36.92 26.10 -24.87
N PRO A 310 36.72 27.41 -24.63
CA PRO A 310 35.59 27.90 -23.84
C PRO A 310 34.23 27.53 -24.46
N ILE A 311 33.25 27.20 -23.62
CA ILE A 311 31.87 26.97 -24.05
C ILE A 311 31.14 28.32 -24.14
N LYS A 312 30.80 28.77 -25.34
CA LYS A 312 30.00 29.98 -25.61
C LYS A 312 28.55 29.64 -25.97
N SER A 313 28.28 28.42 -26.40
CA SER A 313 26.91 27.92 -26.57
C SER A 313 26.75 26.48 -26.11
N VAL A 314 25.70 26.21 -25.34
CA VAL A 314 25.34 24.87 -24.86
C VAL A 314 23.91 24.53 -25.23
N LEU A 315 23.63 23.29 -25.61
CA LEU A 315 22.27 22.79 -25.81
C LEU A 315 21.97 21.63 -24.86
N PHE A 316 20.92 21.76 -24.07
CA PHE A 316 20.38 20.73 -23.20
C PHE A 316 19.26 19.98 -23.93
N ILE A 317 19.42 18.66 -24.06
CA ILE A 317 18.38 17.76 -24.59
C ILE A 317 17.63 17.17 -23.39
N GLN A 318 16.39 17.62 -23.19
CA GLN A 318 15.54 17.06 -22.15
C GLN A 318 15.07 15.64 -22.49
N CYS A 319 14.76 14.86 -21.45
CA CYS A 319 14.25 13.50 -21.58
C CYS A 319 15.17 12.55 -22.36
N ALA A 320 16.49 12.79 -22.37
CA ALA A 320 17.45 11.88 -22.99
C ALA A 320 17.42 10.50 -22.29
N GLY A 321 16.94 9.47 -23.01
CA GLY A 321 16.74 8.12 -22.48
C GLY A 321 15.59 7.96 -21.48
N GLN A 322 14.60 8.84 -21.51
CA GLN A 322 13.46 8.80 -20.57
C GLN A 322 12.15 9.23 -21.23
N ARG A 323 11.02 8.78 -20.66
CA ARG A 323 9.69 8.85 -21.26
C ARG A 323 9.66 8.16 -22.64
N ASP A 324 10.38 7.04 -22.72
CA ASP A 324 10.52 6.20 -23.91
C ASP A 324 10.42 4.73 -23.48
N GLU A 325 9.54 3.97 -24.11
CA GLU A 325 9.31 2.55 -23.83
C GLU A 325 10.55 1.68 -24.11
N ASN A 326 11.44 2.13 -25.00
CA ASN A 326 12.70 1.43 -25.30
C ASN A 326 13.81 1.75 -24.28
N HIS A 327 13.62 2.77 -23.44
CA HIS A 327 14.56 3.20 -22.41
C HIS A 327 13.88 3.24 -21.03
N LEU A 328 13.83 4.40 -20.37
CA LEU A 328 13.04 4.56 -19.14
C LEU A 328 11.62 5.01 -19.50
N PRO A 329 10.56 4.23 -19.23
CA PRO A 329 9.19 4.58 -19.59
C PRO A 329 8.57 5.67 -18.68
N TYR A 330 9.34 6.21 -17.74
CA TYR A 330 8.89 7.19 -16.74
C TYR A 330 9.68 8.50 -16.82
N CYS A 331 9.14 9.53 -16.15
CA CYS A 331 9.80 10.82 -15.98
C CYS A 331 10.60 10.85 -14.68
N SER A 332 11.86 11.26 -14.72
CA SER A 332 12.68 11.36 -13.50
C SER A 332 12.38 12.58 -12.61
N GLY A 333 11.45 13.46 -12.98
CA GLY A 333 10.97 14.57 -12.15
C GLY A 333 11.96 15.72 -11.86
N PHE A 334 13.27 15.51 -12.00
CA PHE A 334 14.31 16.48 -11.64
C PHE A 334 15.08 17.07 -12.82
N CYS A 335 15.10 16.37 -13.97
CA CYS A 335 15.99 16.68 -15.09
C CYS A 335 15.72 18.05 -15.74
N CYS A 336 14.48 18.55 -15.70
CA CYS A 336 14.17 19.93 -16.12
C CYS A 336 14.82 20.97 -15.22
N LEU A 337 14.68 20.81 -13.90
CA LEU A 337 15.29 21.69 -12.92
C LEU A 337 16.82 21.64 -12.98
N ALA A 338 17.39 20.45 -13.22
CA ALA A 338 18.84 20.27 -13.39
C ALA A 338 19.38 21.06 -14.58
N SER A 339 18.71 21.00 -15.74
CA SER A 339 19.15 21.74 -16.94
C SER A 339 19.01 23.25 -16.77
N LEU A 340 17.94 23.75 -16.14
CA LEU A 340 17.79 25.17 -15.82
C LEU A 340 18.93 25.67 -14.91
N LYS A 341 19.26 24.90 -13.88
CA LYS A 341 20.41 25.17 -13.00
C LYS A 341 21.73 25.20 -13.77
N GLN A 342 21.94 24.21 -14.64
CA GLN A 342 23.18 24.10 -15.41
C GLN A 342 23.30 25.17 -16.49
N ALA A 343 22.19 25.63 -17.06
CA ALA A 343 22.15 26.81 -17.91
C ALA A 343 22.62 28.05 -17.15
N GLN A 344 22.15 28.27 -15.91
CA GLN A 344 22.63 29.37 -15.06
C GLN A 344 24.15 29.31 -14.82
N TYR A 345 24.73 28.11 -14.62
CA TYR A 345 26.20 28.00 -14.47
C TYR A 345 26.97 28.55 -15.68
N VAL A 346 26.47 28.32 -16.89
CA VAL A 346 27.09 28.83 -18.12
C VAL A 346 27.00 30.35 -18.16
N ARG A 347 25.83 30.90 -17.82
CA ARG A 347 25.58 32.35 -17.77
C ARG A 347 26.40 33.06 -16.68
N GLU A 348 26.66 32.39 -15.55
CA GLU A 348 27.54 32.89 -14.49
C GLU A 348 29.01 32.97 -14.91
N VAL A 349 29.48 32.00 -15.70
CA VAL A 349 30.86 31.98 -16.21
C VAL A 349 31.03 33.01 -17.33
N ASP A 350 30.04 33.13 -18.21
CA ASP A 350 30.04 34.10 -19.30
C ASP A 350 28.63 34.66 -19.56
N PRO A 351 28.39 35.94 -19.19
CA PRO A 351 27.13 36.65 -19.43
C PRO A 351 26.77 36.83 -20.91
N GLU A 352 27.63 36.47 -21.86
CA GLU A 352 27.32 36.46 -23.30
C GLU A 352 27.06 35.06 -23.87
N ALA A 353 27.28 33.99 -23.08
CA ALA A 353 27.10 32.61 -23.55
C ALA A 353 25.63 32.19 -23.67
N LYS A 354 25.29 31.40 -24.68
CA LYS A 354 23.90 31.01 -24.97
C LYS A 354 23.59 29.61 -24.46
N ALA A 355 22.53 29.47 -23.66
CA ALA A 355 22.04 28.17 -23.20
C ALA A 355 20.70 27.85 -23.86
N PHE A 356 20.66 26.81 -24.68
CA PHE A 356 19.45 26.33 -25.34
C PHE A 356 18.90 25.12 -24.59
N ILE A 357 17.61 25.05 -24.32
CA ILE A 357 16.96 23.88 -23.72
C ILE A 357 15.82 23.44 -24.64
N VAL A 358 15.97 22.25 -25.20
CA VAL A 358 14.97 21.60 -26.05
C VAL A 358 14.20 20.61 -25.21
N TYR A 359 12.87 20.79 -25.12
CA TYR A 359 12.01 19.97 -24.29
C TYR A 359 10.70 19.60 -24.99
N ASP A 360 10.02 18.56 -24.51
CA ASP A 360 8.62 18.30 -24.87
C ASP A 360 7.67 18.97 -23.86
N HIS A 361 7.87 18.68 -22.56
CA HIS A 361 7.20 19.38 -21.45
C HIS A 361 8.23 19.82 -20.40
N MET A 362 8.21 21.11 -20.04
CA MET A 362 8.99 21.63 -18.91
C MET A 362 8.29 21.24 -17.61
N ARG A 363 8.98 20.51 -16.72
CA ARG A 363 8.41 20.00 -15.46
C ARG A 363 9.20 20.52 -14.26
N THR A 364 8.82 21.71 -13.79
CA THR A 364 9.28 22.32 -12.53
C THR A 364 8.17 22.21 -11.49
N ILE A 365 8.19 21.12 -10.72
CA ILE A 365 7.06 20.74 -9.85
C ILE A 365 6.93 21.71 -8.67
N GLY A 366 5.70 22.18 -8.41
CA GLY A 366 5.37 22.99 -7.24
C GLY A 366 6.01 24.38 -7.30
N ILE A 367 6.70 24.77 -6.22
CA ILE A 367 7.19 26.14 -6.03
C ILE A 367 8.46 26.42 -6.89
N PHE A 368 9.09 25.38 -7.45
CA PHE A 368 10.23 25.52 -8.36
C PHE A 368 9.89 26.22 -9.69
N GLU A 369 8.60 26.46 -9.96
CA GLU A 369 8.15 27.39 -11.01
C GLU A 369 8.75 28.80 -10.87
N ASN A 370 9.03 29.25 -9.65
CA ASN A 370 9.68 30.54 -9.42
C ASN A 370 11.11 30.58 -9.97
N PHE A 371 11.85 29.48 -9.83
CA PHE A 371 13.18 29.34 -10.41
C PHE A 371 13.10 29.31 -11.94
N TYR A 372 12.12 28.58 -12.48
CA TYR A 372 11.88 28.55 -13.93
C TYR A 372 11.66 29.96 -14.50
N LYS A 373 10.77 30.75 -13.89
CA LYS A 373 10.51 32.15 -14.30
C LYS A 373 11.78 33.01 -14.26
N THR A 374 12.59 32.86 -13.22
CA THR A 374 13.86 33.61 -13.10
C THR A 374 14.79 33.33 -14.30
N LEU A 375 14.80 32.09 -14.79
CA LEU A 375 15.60 31.70 -15.96
C LEU A 375 14.96 32.13 -17.29
N GLN A 376 13.63 32.29 -17.36
CA GLN A 376 12.97 32.85 -18.53
C GLN A 376 13.31 34.34 -18.75
N ASP A 377 13.61 35.06 -17.66
CA ASP A 377 13.98 36.47 -17.71
C ASP A 377 15.46 36.69 -18.11
N ASP A 378 16.28 35.64 -18.20
CA ASP A 378 17.68 35.74 -18.67
C ASP A 378 17.75 35.75 -20.21
N PRO A 379 18.27 36.82 -20.84
CA PRO A 379 18.29 36.95 -22.30
C PRO A 379 19.21 35.94 -23.02
N GLY A 380 20.09 35.24 -22.29
CA GLY A 380 20.94 34.18 -22.86
C GLY A 380 20.38 32.77 -22.68
N VAL A 381 19.19 32.60 -22.11
CA VAL A 381 18.52 31.32 -21.94
C VAL A 381 17.38 31.19 -22.95
N PHE A 382 17.49 30.20 -23.82
CA PHE A 382 16.54 29.94 -24.90
C PHE A 382 15.82 28.63 -24.63
N LEU A 383 14.50 28.68 -24.58
CA LEU A 383 13.64 27.55 -24.27
C LEU A 383 12.78 27.28 -25.49
N THR A 384 12.80 26.04 -26.00
CA THR A 384 11.94 25.68 -27.14
C THR A 384 11.34 24.31 -26.94
N LYS A 385 10.05 24.20 -27.27
CA LYS A 385 9.43 22.89 -27.44
C LYS A 385 9.91 22.29 -28.76
N GLY A 386 10.37 21.05 -28.75
CA GLY A 386 10.79 20.35 -29.96
C GLY A 386 11.36 18.97 -29.68
N LYS A 387 11.50 18.20 -30.75
CA LYS A 387 12.09 16.86 -30.75
C LYS A 387 13.43 16.90 -31.47
N VAL A 388 14.48 16.41 -30.83
CA VAL A 388 15.79 16.26 -31.48
C VAL A 388 15.72 15.09 -32.46
N VAL A 389 16.04 15.35 -33.72
CA VAL A 389 16.01 14.36 -34.81
C VAL A 389 17.40 13.78 -35.07
N SER A 390 18.44 14.61 -34.99
CA SER A 390 19.82 14.15 -35.17
C SER A 390 20.81 15.02 -34.41
N VAL A 391 21.88 14.38 -33.96
CA VAL A 391 23.07 15.01 -33.36
C VAL A 391 24.28 14.53 -34.14
N THR A 392 24.97 15.45 -34.82
CA THR A 392 26.14 15.14 -35.66
C THR A 392 27.30 16.08 -35.34
N GLU A 393 28.50 15.74 -35.81
CA GLU A 393 29.62 16.67 -35.76
C GLU A 393 29.32 17.91 -36.62
N GLY A 394 29.62 19.09 -36.08
CA GLY A 394 29.54 20.37 -36.78
C GLY A 394 30.94 20.90 -37.13
N GLU A 395 31.00 22.11 -37.66
CA GLU A 395 32.27 22.74 -38.01
C GLU A 395 33.08 23.17 -36.78
N ASN A 396 34.41 23.18 -36.88
CA ASN A 396 35.33 23.70 -35.85
C ASN A 396 35.13 23.08 -34.45
N GLY A 397 34.83 21.77 -34.40
CA GLY A 397 34.61 21.02 -33.17
C GLY A 397 33.28 21.32 -32.48
N LYS A 398 32.34 21.99 -33.15
CA LYS A 398 30.97 22.17 -32.65
C LYS A 398 30.14 20.90 -32.84
N VAL A 399 28.98 20.88 -32.21
CA VAL A 399 27.95 19.85 -32.37
C VAL A 399 26.78 20.47 -33.11
N LYS A 400 26.35 19.80 -34.18
CA LYS A 400 25.21 20.18 -35.00
C LYS A 400 23.98 19.40 -34.57
N VAL A 401 22.90 20.09 -34.24
CA VAL A 401 21.65 19.50 -33.72
C VAL A 401 20.48 19.93 -34.58
N LEU A 402 19.73 18.97 -35.10
CA LEU A 402 18.48 19.20 -35.82
C LEU A 402 17.29 18.99 -34.89
N VAL A 403 16.47 20.02 -34.71
CA VAL A 403 15.25 20.00 -33.91
C VAL A 403 14.04 20.15 -34.82
N ASP A 404 13.05 19.29 -34.63
CA ASP A 404 11.79 19.26 -35.37
C ASP A 404 10.61 19.34 -34.39
N GLU A 405 9.38 19.33 -34.90
CA GLU A 405 8.14 19.42 -34.10
C GLU A 405 8.13 20.65 -33.18
N THR A 406 8.67 21.75 -33.69
CA THR A 406 8.79 23.00 -32.93
C THR A 406 7.47 23.75 -32.86
N LEU A 407 7.33 24.68 -31.90
CA LEU A 407 6.14 25.55 -31.81
C LEU A 407 5.90 26.40 -33.08
N LEU A 408 6.96 26.66 -33.85
CA LEU A 408 6.90 27.45 -35.08
C LEU A 408 6.53 26.61 -36.31
N GLY A 409 6.51 25.27 -36.18
CA GLY A 409 6.24 24.34 -37.30
C GLY A 409 7.40 24.17 -38.28
N GLU A 410 8.52 24.86 -38.07
CA GLU A 410 9.73 24.76 -38.88
C GLU A 410 10.82 23.97 -38.16
N LYS A 411 11.71 23.34 -38.94
CA LYS A 411 12.90 22.68 -38.41
C LYS A 411 13.94 23.72 -38.04
N ILE A 412 14.53 23.57 -36.85
CA ILE A 412 15.58 24.45 -36.35
C ILE A 412 16.88 23.67 -36.34
N GLU A 413 17.89 24.22 -37.01
CA GLU A 413 19.25 23.69 -36.99
C GLU A 413 20.12 24.57 -36.09
N LEU A 414 20.77 23.96 -35.09
CA LEU A 414 21.61 24.66 -34.13
C LEU A 414 23.03 24.10 -34.17
N GLU A 415 24.03 24.98 -34.22
CA GLU A 415 25.43 24.63 -33.99
C GLU A 415 25.89 25.18 -32.64
N VAL A 416 26.26 24.28 -31.73
CA VAL A 416 26.66 24.60 -30.36
C VAL A 416 28.02 24.05 -29.98
N ASP A 417 28.68 24.65 -29.00
CA ASP A 417 29.99 24.18 -28.53
C ASP A 417 29.90 22.89 -27.73
N LEU A 418 28.78 22.66 -27.03
CA LEU A 418 28.53 21.48 -26.21
C LEU A 418 27.06 21.07 -26.21
N VAL A 419 26.78 19.77 -26.22
CA VAL A 419 25.45 19.21 -25.96
C VAL A 419 25.45 18.48 -24.62
N VAL A 420 24.41 18.72 -23.82
CA VAL A 420 24.19 18.07 -22.53
C VAL A 420 22.93 17.21 -22.59
N LEU A 421 23.09 15.91 -22.42
CA LEU A 421 22.00 14.95 -22.33
C LEU A 421 21.45 14.96 -20.90
N ALA A 422 20.21 15.40 -20.72
CA ALA A 422 19.54 15.37 -19.42
C ALA A 422 19.03 13.95 -19.14
N THR A 423 19.92 13.11 -18.61
CA THR A 423 19.66 11.70 -18.30
C THR A 423 18.86 11.52 -17.00
N GLY A 424 18.17 10.39 -16.89
CA GLY A 424 17.25 10.07 -15.78
C GLY A 424 17.92 9.46 -14.55
N MET A 425 17.10 9.16 -13.53
CA MET A 425 17.49 8.42 -12.33
C MET A 425 17.03 6.96 -12.45
N VAL A 426 17.87 6.04 -11.99
CA VAL A 426 17.57 4.62 -11.81
C VAL A 426 17.88 4.27 -10.35
N PRO A 427 16.99 3.63 -9.58
CA PRO A 427 17.26 3.36 -8.17
C PRO A 427 18.44 2.38 -8.06
N VAL A 428 19.28 2.52 -7.03
CA VAL A 428 20.44 1.63 -6.84
C VAL A 428 20.01 0.15 -6.71
N THR A 429 18.79 -0.08 -6.22
CA THR A 429 18.20 -1.41 -6.02
C THR A 429 17.66 -2.08 -7.28
N ALA A 430 17.67 -1.42 -8.44
CA ALA A 430 17.08 -1.98 -9.67
C ALA A 430 17.78 -3.26 -10.18
N GLU A 431 19.04 -3.48 -9.82
CA GLU A 431 19.84 -4.61 -10.32
C GLU A 431 20.28 -5.56 -9.19
N GLU A 432 20.60 -5.02 -8.01
CA GLU A 432 21.14 -5.77 -6.89
C GLU A 432 20.54 -5.29 -5.57
N SER A 433 20.30 -6.23 -4.64
CA SER A 433 19.81 -5.88 -3.31
C SER A 433 20.90 -5.24 -2.46
N VAL A 434 20.56 -4.12 -1.84
CA VAL A 434 21.38 -3.46 -0.82
C VAL A 434 21.12 -4.05 0.58
N LEU A 435 19.96 -4.71 0.77
CA LEU A 435 19.52 -5.20 2.09
C LEU A 435 20.11 -6.58 2.42
N ASN A 436 20.30 -7.46 1.43
CA ASN A 436 20.79 -8.83 1.65
C ASN A 436 19.99 -9.61 2.72
N LEU A 437 18.66 -9.58 2.63
CA LEU A 437 17.75 -10.26 3.57
C LEU A 437 17.83 -11.78 3.48
N GLU A 438 17.81 -12.47 4.62
CA GLU A 438 17.68 -13.94 4.70
C GLU A 438 16.22 -14.43 4.63
N TYR A 439 15.36 -13.66 3.98
CA TYR A 439 13.93 -13.96 3.93
C TYR A 439 13.66 -14.95 2.80
N ARG A 440 12.68 -15.85 2.99
CA ARG A 440 12.26 -16.81 1.94
C ARG A 440 11.87 -16.12 0.61
N GLN A 441 11.32 -14.92 0.69
CA GLN A 441 10.85 -14.12 -0.45
C GLN A 441 11.98 -13.30 -1.08
N GLY A 442 13.24 -13.60 -0.79
CA GLY A 442 14.40 -13.01 -1.45
C GLY A 442 15.08 -11.87 -0.68
N PRO A 443 16.27 -11.46 -1.14
CA PRO A 443 17.18 -10.58 -0.41
C PRO A 443 16.80 -9.10 -0.45
N GLY A 444 15.88 -8.69 -1.33
CA GLY A 444 15.47 -7.30 -1.53
C GLY A 444 14.06 -6.97 -1.02
N LEU A 445 13.63 -5.76 -1.35
CA LEU A 445 12.22 -5.40 -1.29
C LEU A 445 11.49 -6.13 -2.44
N PRO A 446 10.35 -6.79 -2.21
CA PRO A 446 9.60 -7.44 -3.29
C PRO A 446 9.12 -6.41 -4.33
N GLU A 447 9.58 -6.52 -5.57
CA GLU A 447 9.28 -5.57 -6.63
C GLU A 447 7.94 -5.90 -7.33
N LEU A 448 7.24 -4.88 -7.83
CA LEU A 448 6.42 -5.07 -9.03
C LEU A 448 7.15 -4.46 -10.21
N GLU A 449 7.08 -5.16 -11.34
CA GLU A 449 7.54 -4.64 -12.63
C GLU A 449 6.92 -3.27 -12.94
N LEU A 450 5.68 -3.04 -12.50
CA LEU A 450 4.95 -1.76 -12.61
C LEU A 450 5.71 -0.56 -12.04
N PHE A 451 6.56 -0.77 -11.03
CA PHE A 451 7.31 0.30 -10.35
C PHE A 451 8.77 0.38 -10.79
N TYR A 452 9.18 -0.35 -11.84
CA TYR A 452 10.50 -0.20 -12.49
C TYR A 452 11.71 -0.26 -11.54
N GLY A 453 11.65 -1.14 -10.52
CA GLY A 453 12.70 -1.32 -9.52
C GLY A 453 12.72 -0.30 -8.37
N TYR A 454 11.79 0.66 -8.37
CA TYR A 454 11.56 1.54 -7.23
C TYR A 454 10.82 0.80 -6.11
N ALA A 455 11.08 1.20 -4.87
CA ALA A 455 10.41 0.64 -3.71
C ALA A 455 8.92 1.02 -3.74
N ASP A 456 8.06 0.03 -3.50
CA ASP A 456 6.61 0.22 -3.49
C ASP A 456 5.91 -0.48 -2.32
N SER A 457 4.64 -0.12 -2.14
CA SER A 457 3.68 -0.74 -1.22
C SER A 457 2.27 -0.56 -1.80
N ASN A 458 1.29 -0.12 -1.01
CA ASN A 458 0.00 0.33 -1.53
C ASN A 458 0.03 1.85 -1.73
N PHE A 459 -0.07 2.28 -2.99
CA PHE A 459 0.03 3.69 -3.38
C PHE A 459 -1.02 4.59 -2.73
N ILE A 460 -2.21 4.05 -2.42
CA ILE A 460 -3.33 4.84 -1.88
C ILE A 460 -3.24 4.90 -0.36
N CYS A 461 -3.15 3.75 0.29
CA CYS A 461 -3.33 3.66 1.75
C CYS A 461 -2.01 3.71 2.53
N PHE A 462 -0.91 3.23 1.96
CA PHE A 462 0.37 3.07 2.66
C PHE A 462 1.58 3.55 1.84
N PRO A 463 1.56 4.81 1.32
CA PRO A 463 2.57 5.28 0.38
C PRO A 463 3.98 5.39 0.98
N TYR A 464 4.12 5.44 2.31
CA TYR A 464 5.42 5.49 3.00
C TYR A 464 5.89 4.13 3.54
N GLU A 465 5.07 3.08 3.43
CA GLU A 465 5.49 1.74 3.83
C GLU A 465 6.21 1.05 2.66
N THR A 466 7.00 0.01 2.92
CA THR A 466 7.43 -0.91 1.86
C THR A 466 6.65 -2.22 1.97
N ARG A 467 7.03 -3.22 1.18
CA ARG A 467 6.52 -4.61 1.28
C ARG A 467 7.25 -5.46 2.33
N ARG A 468 8.25 -4.91 3.00
CA ARG A 468 8.92 -5.50 4.16
C ARG A 468 8.53 -4.71 5.40
N THR A 469 7.81 -5.34 6.31
CA THR A 469 7.45 -4.71 7.60
C THR A 469 8.72 -4.27 8.33
N GLY A 470 8.75 -3.04 8.84
CA GLY A 470 9.87 -2.45 9.58
C GLY A 470 11.07 -2.00 8.73
N ILE A 471 10.96 -2.06 7.40
CA ILE A 471 11.95 -1.53 6.45
C ILE A 471 11.26 -0.46 5.61
N TYR A 472 11.83 0.74 5.59
CA TYR A 472 11.28 1.94 4.96
C TYR A 472 12.19 2.43 3.84
N ALA A 473 11.64 2.94 2.75
CA ALA A 473 12.42 3.54 1.67
C ALA A 473 12.45 5.07 1.84
N ALA A 474 13.59 5.68 1.50
CA ALA A 474 13.74 7.14 1.54
C ALA A 474 14.54 7.66 0.34
N GLY A 475 14.06 8.76 -0.25
CA GLY A 475 14.69 9.45 -1.36
C GLY A 475 14.60 8.65 -2.67
N ALA A 476 15.66 8.69 -3.47
CA ALA A 476 15.64 8.20 -4.84
C ALA A 476 15.53 6.66 -5.01
N ILE A 477 15.38 5.90 -3.91
CA ILE A 477 14.97 4.49 -3.92
C ILE A 477 13.45 4.36 -3.99
N HIS A 478 12.72 5.34 -3.45
CA HIS A 478 11.26 5.34 -3.40
C HIS A 478 10.66 5.78 -4.74
N GLN A 479 11.19 6.84 -5.33
CA GLN A 479 10.85 7.33 -6.68
C GLN A 479 11.86 8.39 -7.11
N PRO A 480 11.91 8.79 -8.40
CA PRO A 480 12.70 9.94 -8.80
C PRO A 480 12.25 11.21 -8.08
N MET A 481 13.18 11.93 -7.44
CA MET A 481 12.85 13.08 -6.59
C MET A 481 13.85 14.22 -6.72
N THR A 482 13.37 15.43 -6.45
CA THR A 482 14.23 16.59 -6.12
C THR A 482 14.83 16.46 -4.72
N ILE A 483 15.81 17.31 -4.40
CA ILE A 483 16.44 17.34 -3.07
C ILE A 483 15.40 17.67 -1.98
N GLN A 484 14.51 18.63 -2.21
CA GLN A 484 13.47 19.00 -1.25
C GLN A 484 12.50 17.84 -0.99
N GLN A 485 12.05 17.16 -2.06
CA GLN A 485 11.19 15.98 -1.93
C GLN A 485 11.90 14.85 -1.18
N ALA A 486 13.19 14.61 -1.44
CA ALA A 486 13.97 13.58 -0.75
C ALA A 486 14.15 13.89 0.75
N ILE A 487 14.23 15.16 1.14
CA ILE A 487 14.23 15.58 2.56
C ILE A 487 12.88 15.28 3.20
N GLU A 488 11.78 15.65 2.54
CA GLU A 488 10.44 15.42 3.08
C GLU A 488 10.10 13.94 3.20
N ASP A 489 10.45 13.16 2.18
CA ASP A 489 10.30 11.71 2.15
C ASP A 489 11.11 11.03 3.27
N ALA A 490 12.34 11.49 3.50
CA ALA A 490 13.19 10.99 4.58
C ALA A 490 12.63 11.26 5.99
N LYS A 491 11.98 12.42 6.21
CA LYS A 491 11.27 12.69 7.46
C LYS A 491 10.13 11.69 7.65
N GLY A 492 9.33 11.46 6.60
CA GLY A 492 8.26 10.47 6.61
C GLY A 492 8.76 9.07 6.94
N ALA A 493 9.84 8.63 6.29
CA ALA A 493 10.46 7.33 6.53
C ALA A 493 10.98 7.19 7.98
N ALA A 494 11.60 8.23 8.54
CA ALA A 494 12.05 8.22 9.95
C ALA A 494 10.87 8.10 10.92
N LEU A 495 9.80 8.87 10.72
CA LEU A 495 8.59 8.79 11.54
C LEU A 495 7.93 7.41 11.46
N LYS A 496 7.93 6.80 10.26
CA LYS A 496 7.42 5.45 10.08
C LYS A 496 8.30 4.38 10.74
N ALA A 497 9.61 4.53 10.67
CA ALA A 497 10.56 3.67 11.39
C ALA A 497 10.34 3.73 12.90
N ILE A 498 10.03 4.90 13.45
CA ILE A 498 9.65 5.11 14.86
C ILE A 498 8.29 4.49 15.17
N GLN A 499 7.27 4.76 14.34
CA GLN A 499 5.92 4.19 14.49
C GLN A 499 5.97 2.65 14.54
N CYS A 500 6.83 2.04 13.73
CA CYS A 500 7.08 0.60 13.76
C CYS A 500 7.53 0.11 15.13
N LEU A 501 8.54 0.77 15.70
CA LEU A 501 9.09 0.39 17.01
C LEU A 501 8.06 0.53 18.12
N ILE A 502 7.27 1.60 18.10
CA ILE A 502 6.16 1.80 19.05
C ILE A 502 5.14 0.67 18.91
N ALA A 503 4.73 0.33 17.68
CA ALA A 503 3.77 -0.74 17.44
C ALA A 503 4.27 -2.11 17.92
N ILE A 504 5.56 -2.40 17.73
CA ILE A 504 6.19 -3.64 18.20
C ILE A 504 6.29 -3.65 19.72
N GLU A 505 6.69 -2.53 20.33
CA GLU A 505 6.75 -2.38 21.77
C GLU A 505 5.37 -2.57 22.39
N GLU A 506 4.32 -2.02 21.79
CA GLU A 506 2.94 -2.17 22.25
C GLU A 506 2.36 -3.55 21.93
N GLY A 507 2.84 -4.23 20.88
CA GLY A 507 2.47 -5.62 20.52
C GLY A 507 1.34 -5.73 19.49
N HIS A 508 1.05 -4.65 18.76
CA HIS A 508 0.03 -4.61 17.70
C HIS A 508 0.64 -4.62 16.29
N ALA A 509 -0.17 -4.84 15.24
CA ALA A 509 0.33 -4.78 13.86
C ALA A 509 0.77 -3.36 13.50
N VAL A 510 1.81 -3.25 12.68
CA VAL A 510 2.29 -1.96 12.18
C VAL A 510 1.31 -1.38 11.16
N HIS A 511 1.05 -2.13 10.07
CA HIS A 511 0.11 -1.79 9.00
C HIS A 511 -0.23 -3.08 8.22
N PRO A 512 -1.29 -3.13 7.41
CA PRO A 512 -2.39 -2.17 7.25
C PRO A 512 -3.42 -2.22 8.39
N ARG A 513 -3.39 -3.28 9.20
CA ARG A 513 -4.27 -3.49 10.35
C ARG A 513 -3.65 -2.93 11.63
N THR A 514 -3.30 -1.64 11.64
CA THR A 514 -2.77 -0.98 12.84
C THR A 514 -3.73 -1.15 14.01
N TRP A 515 -3.21 -1.33 15.23
CA TRP A 515 -3.98 -1.64 16.45
C TRP A 515 -4.65 -3.01 16.51
N ASP A 516 -4.53 -3.85 15.48
CA ASP A 516 -4.86 -5.27 15.63
C ASP A 516 -3.86 -5.88 16.61
N TYR A 517 -4.35 -6.51 17.69
CA TYR A 517 -3.57 -7.20 18.73
C TYR A 517 -3.55 -8.72 18.56
N ALA A 518 -4.39 -9.28 17.69
CA ALA A 518 -4.37 -10.71 17.38
C ALA A 518 -3.31 -11.10 16.34
N TYR A 519 -2.50 -12.09 16.68
CA TYR A 519 -1.52 -12.70 15.80
C TYR A 519 -1.87 -14.19 15.61
N PRO A 520 -1.37 -14.84 14.54
CA PRO A 520 -1.65 -16.25 14.30
C PRO A 520 -1.07 -17.14 15.42
N GLU A 521 -1.82 -18.18 15.79
CA GLU A 521 -1.47 -19.24 16.72
C GLU A 521 -1.57 -20.59 15.98
N TRP A 522 -0.68 -21.53 16.30
CA TRP A 522 -0.55 -22.80 15.59
C TRP A 522 -0.75 -24.00 16.51
N ASP A 523 -1.63 -24.93 16.11
CA ASP A 523 -1.64 -26.29 16.68
C ASP A 523 -0.72 -27.22 15.87
N LEU A 524 0.58 -27.18 16.20
CA LEU A 524 1.60 -27.94 15.47
C LEU A 524 1.43 -29.46 15.54
N LYS A 525 0.62 -29.99 16.45
CA LYS A 525 0.35 -31.44 16.55
C LYS A 525 -0.31 -32.01 15.30
N MET A 526 -1.06 -31.16 14.60
CA MET A 526 -1.80 -31.51 13.38
C MET A 526 -1.09 -31.03 12.10
N CYS A 527 0.14 -30.52 12.21
CA CYS A 527 0.89 -30.04 11.06
C CYS A 527 1.37 -31.20 10.19
N THR A 528 1.06 -31.14 8.90
CA THR A 528 1.52 -32.10 7.89
C THR A 528 2.73 -31.62 7.09
N GLN A 529 3.34 -30.49 7.50
CA GLN A 529 4.56 -29.94 6.87
C GLN A 529 4.41 -29.68 5.37
N CYS A 530 3.20 -29.37 4.90
CA CYS A 530 2.90 -29.13 3.48
C CYS A 530 3.47 -27.82 2.90
N LYS A 531 4.10 -26.97 3.73
CA LYS A 531 4.75 -25.68 3.37
C LYS A 531 3.88 -24.61 2.70
N ARG A 532 2.60 -24.86 2.43
CA ARG A 532 1.70 -23.85 1.84
C ARG A 532 1.70 -22.52 2.60
N CYS A 533 1.68 -22.57 3.94
CA CYS A 533 1.69 -21.35 4.75
C CYS A 533 3.01 -20.56 4.66
N THR A 534 4.16 -21.23 4.56
CA THR A 534 5.48 -20.58 4.48
C THR A 534 5.74 -20.02 3.07
N GLU A 535 5.27 -20.72 2.04
CA GLU A 535 5.41 -20.31 0.64
C GLU A 535 4.45 -19.19 0.24
N GLU A 536 3.20 -19.26 0.67
CA GLU A 536 2.17 -18.30 0.28
C GLU A 536 2.19 -17.02 1.15
N CYS A 537 3.01 -16.96 2.21
CA CYS A 537 3.17 -15.74 3.00
C CYS A 537 3.86 -14.65 2.15
N PRO A 538 3.18 -13.55 1.79
CA PRO A 538 3.77 -12.54 0.92
C PRO A 538 4.85 -11.69 1.62
N PHE A 539 4.90 -11.72 2.96
CA PHE A 539 5.77 -10.85 3.77
C PHE A 539 7.02 -11.56 4.31
N GLY A 540 7.13 -12.87 4.15
CA GLY A 540 8.21 -13.65 4.78
C GLY A 540 8.15 -13.67 6.30
N ALA A 541 6.93 -13.69 6.84
CA ALA A 541 6.69 -13.81 8.27
C ALA A 541 6.79 -15.26 8.78
N LEU A 542 6.98 -16.25 7.90
CA LEU A 542 7.02 -17.66 8.26
C LEU A 542 8.27 -18.31 7.65
N ASN A 543 9.16 -18.77 8.52
CA ASN A 543 10.29 -19.63 8.18
C ASN A 543 9.93 -21.10 8.46
N GLU A 544 10.90 -22.00 8.34
CA GLU A 544 10.78 -23.41 8.69
C GLU A 544 11.82 -23.75 9.76
N ASP A 545 11.43 -24.55 10.76
CA ASP A 545 12.39 -25.15 11.70
C ASP A 545 13.12 -26.34 11.03
N GLU A 546 14.07 -26.95 11.73
CA GLU A 546 14.83 -28.12 11.23
C GLU A 546 13.94 -29.33 10.87
N LYS A 547 12.73 -29.40 11.43
CA LYS A 547 11.76 -30.47 11.18
C LYS A 547 10.79 -30.10 10.03
N GLY A 548 10.92 -28.91 9.45
CA GLY A 548 10.03 -28.40 8.41
C GLY A 548 8.70 -27.85 8.92
N ASN A 549 8.54 -27.65 10.24
CA ASN A 549 7.36 -26.99 10.79
C ASN A 549 7.46 -25.47 10.58
N PRO A 550 6.34 -24.75 10.45
CA PRO A 550 6.36 -23.30 10.33
C PRO A 550 6.93 -22.65 11.60
N LEU A 551 7.93 -21.79 11.43
CA LEU A 551 8.55 -20.97 12.46
C LEU A 551 8.14 -19.50 12.27
N PRO A 552 7.19 -18.98 13.07
CA PRO A 552 6.65 -17.64 12.86
C PRO A 552 7.51 -16.51 13.41
N ASN A 553 7.64 -15.46 12.60
CA ASN A 553 8.21 -14.17 12.96
C ASN A 553 7.05 -13.16 13.10
N ILE A 554 6.49 -13.04 14.31
CA ILE A 554 5.25 -12.30 14.53
C ILE A 554 5.39 -10.81 14.22
N THR A 555 6.53 -10.18 14.50
CA THR A 555 6.74 -8.76 14.19
C THR A 555 6.90 -8.47 12.69
N ARG A 556 7.12 -9.50 11.85
CA ARG A 556 7.01 -9.37 10.38
C ARG A 556 5.55 -9.48 9.88
N CYS A 557 4.69 -10.14 10.66
CA CYS A 557 3.33 -10.52 10.25
C CYS A 557 2.41 -9.30 10.16
N ARG A 558 1.79 -9.11 8.99
CA ARG A 558 0.75 -8.08 8.78
C ARG A 558 -0.67 -8.54 9.10
N ARG A 559 -0.81 -9.73 9.71
CA ARG A 559 -2.09 -10.28 10.21
C ARG A 559 -3.17 -10.42 9.13
N CYS A 560 -2.73 -10.66 7.89
CA CYS A 560 -3.60 -10.79 6.72
C CYS A 560 -4.44 -12.08 6.70
N GLY A 561 -4.02 -13.11 7.43
CA GLY A 561 -4.67 -14.42 7.41
C GLY A 561 -4.35 -15.29 6.19
N THR A 562 -3.39 -14.93 5.32
CA THR A 562 -3.07 -15.75 4.13
C THR A 562 -2.67 -17.18 4.48
N CYS A 563 -1.87 -17.35 5.54
CA CYS A 563 -1.47 -18.65 6.07
C CYS A 563 -2.67 -19.44 6.63
N PHE A 564 -3.58 -18.77 7.30
CA PHE A 564 -4.86 -19.30 7.79
C PHE A 564 -5.73 -19.84 6.63
N GLY A 565 -5.88 -19.08 5.55
CA GLY A 565 -6.60 -19.54 4.36
C GLY A 565 -5.88 -20.67 3.61
N ALA A 566 -4.54 -20.71 3.68
CA ALA A 566 -3.71 -21.71 3.00
C ALA A 566 -3.76 -23.09 3.65
N CYS A 567 -3.98 -23.15 4.97
CA CYS A 567 -3.78 -24.36 5.74
C CYS A 567 -4.95 -25.35 5.54
N PRO A 568 -4.71 -26.52 4.91
CA PRO A 568 -5.77 -27.52 4.73
C PRO A 568 -6.16 -28.20 6.05
N GLN A 569 -5.21 -28.28 7.01
CA GLN A 569 -5.39 -28.89 8.33
C GLN A 569 -6.01 -27.92 9.35
N ARG A 570 -6.26 -26.66 8.99
CA ARG A 570 -6.93 -25.64 9.83
C ARG A 570 -6.24 -25.39 11.18
N ILE A 571 -4.93 -25.60 11.25
CA ILE A 571 -4.15 -25.50 12.51
C ILE A 571 -3.82 -24.05 12.90
N ILE A 572 -4.03 -23.10 11.99
CA ILE A 572 -3.66 -21.70 12.17
C ILE A 572 -4.95 -20.94 12.47
N ASN A 573 -4.99 -20.21 13.59
CA ASN A 573 -6.13 -19.37 13.98
C ASN A 573 -5.62 -18.09 14.65
N PHE A 574 -6.47 -17.08 14.78
CA PHE A 574 -6.24 -15.90 15.62
C PHE A 574 -7.26 -15.93 16.77
N LYS A 575 -6.93 -15.34 17.92
CA LYS A 575 -7.83 -15.28 19.08
C LYS A 575 -9.20 -14.66 18.74
N ASP A 576 -9.21 -13.66 17.86
CA ASP A 576 -10.40 -12.92 17.42
C ASP A 576 -10.83 -13.24 15.97
N TYR A 577 -10.19 -14.22 15.32
CA TYR A 577 -10.49 -14.62 13.94
C TYR A 577 -10.06 -16.07 13.70
N SER A 578 -11.02 -16.99 13.77
CA SER A 578 -10.78 -18.43 13.67
C SER A 578 -11.69 -19.09 12.62
N ILE A 579 -11.36 -20.32 12.23
CA ILE A 579 -12.21 -21.10 11.32
C ILE A 579 -13.59 -21.29 11.96
N ASP A 580 -13.60 -21.71 13.22
CA ASP A 580 -14.81 -21.97 14.01
C ASP A 580 -15.72 -20.75 14.14
N MET A 581 -15.13 -19.55 14.28
CA MET A 581 -15.87 -18.30 14.36
C MET A 581 -16.69 -18.05 13.09
N ILE A 582 -16.07 -18.12 11.92
CA ILE A 582 -16.76 -17.88 10.65
C ILE A 582 -17.75 -19.01 10.35
N SER A 583 -17.38 -20.27 10.63
CA SER A 583 -18.29 -21.42 10.49
C SER A 583 -19.53 -21.28 11.37
N THR A 584 -19.39 -20.78 12.60
CA THR A 584 -20.52 -20.57 13.52
C THR A 584 -21.39 -19.39 13.06
N MET A 585 -20.80 -18.33 12.51
CA MET A 585 -21.56 -17.26 11.86
C MET A 585 -22.42 -17.80 10.70
N ILE A 586 -21.84 -18.58 9.80
CA ILE A 586 -22.56 -19.18 8.66
C ILE A 586 -23.72 -20.08 9.15
N LYS A 587 -23.50 -20.86 10.22
CA LYS A 587 -24.54 -21.73 10.77
C LYS A 587 -25.67 -20.98 11.47
N ALA A 588 -25.40 -19.80 12.01
CA ALA A 588 -26.37 -18.97 12.73
C ALA A 588 -27.39 -18.28 11.82
N THR A 589 -27.22 -18.32 10.50
CA THR A 589 -28.20 -17.77 9.55
C THR A 589 -29.36 -18.74 9.32
N GLU A 590 -30.53 -18.17 9.03
CA GLU A 590 -31.72 -18.95 8.68
C GLU A 590 -31.78 -19.17 7.17
N MET A 591 -31.91 -20.44 6.78
CA MET A 591 -32.10 -20.81 5.37
C MET A 591 -33.58 -21.09 5.13
N PRO A 592 -34.16 -20.52 4.05
CA PRO A 592 -35.52 -20.84 3.67
C PRO A 592 -35.62 -22.28 3.17
N GLU A 593 -36.84 -22.82 3.18
CA GLU A 593 -37.14 -24.11 2.57
C GLU A 593 -36.96 -24.06 1.03
N GLN A 594 -36.87 -25.24 0.40
CA GLN A 594 -36.87 -25.31 -1.06
C GLN A 594 -38.19 -24.80 -1.65
N GLY A 595 -38.10 -24.11 -2.79
CA GLY A 595 -39.25 -23.53 -3.46
C GLY A 595 -39.70 -22.19 -2.87
N TYR A 596 -38.90 -21.57 -2.00
CA TYR A 596 -39.15 -20.21 -1.47
C TYR A 596 -38.98 -19.10 -2.53
N GLU A 597 -38.53 -19.45 -3.74
CA GLU A 597 -38.31 -18.58 -4.92
C GLU A 597 -37.19 -17.54 -4.76
N GLN A 598 -36.81 -17.19 -3.53
CA GLN A 598 -35.69 -16.30 -3.24
C GLN A 598 -34.42 -17.06 -2.88
N TYR A 599 -33.36 -16.78 -3.65
CA TYR A 599 -32.03 -17.36 -3.48
C TYR A 599 -31.30 -16.76 -2.26
N ARG A 600 -30.45 -17.55 -1.61
CA ARG A 600 -29.54 -17.13 -0.53
C ARG A 600 -28.11 -17.19 -1.03
N LEU A 601 -27.44 -16.05 -1.02
CA LEU A 601 -26.05 -15.93 -1.48
C LEU A 601 -25.15 -15.55 -0.32
N MET A 602 -23.96 -16.14 -0.26
CA MET A 602 -22.92 -15.75 0.69
C MET A 602 -21.89 -14.87 -0.02
N ALA A 603 -21.45 -13.79 0.62
CA ALA A 603 -20.37 -12.98 0.10
C ALA A 603 -19.25 -12.84 1.14
N PHE A 604 -18.05 -13.33 0.82
CA PHE A 604 -16.85 -13.07 1.61
C PHE A 604 -16.14 -11.84 1.04
N VAL A 605 -16.12 -10.77 1.83
CA VAL A 605 -15.73 -9.44 1.35
C VAL A 605 -14.44 -9.01 2.03
N CYS A 606 -13.41 -8.70 1.24
CA CYS A 606 -12.18 -8.10 1.75
C CYS A 606 -12.50 -6.76 2.42
N GLU A 607 -12.11 -6.60 3.68
CA GLU A 607 -12.35 -5.38 4.46
C GLU A 607 -11.68 -4.10 3.90
N ASN A 608 -10.70 -4.27 3.01
CA ASN A 608 -9.82 -3.18 2.56
C ASN A 608 -10.44 -2.35 1.43
N ASP A 609 -10.68 -2.93 0.26
CA ASP A 609 -11.30 -2.20 -0.88
C ASP A 609 -12.78 -2.55 -1.05
N ALA A 610 -13.12 -3.84 -0.97
CA ALA A 610 -14.45 -4.32 -1.29
C ALA A 610 -15.51 -3.86 -0.26
N LEU A 611 -15.19 -3.91 1.04
CA LEU A 611 -16.10 -3.42 2.08
C LEU A 611 -16.35 -1.90 1.98
N PRO A 612 -15.33 -1.02 1.86
CA PRO A 612 -15.63 0.39 1.66
C PRO A 612 -16.33 0.69 0.33
N ALA A 613 -16.09 -0.07 -0.74
CA ALA A 613 -16.87 0.09 -1.97
C ALA A 613 -18.36 -0.19 -1.71
N LEU A 614 -18.69 -1.20 -0.89
CA LEU A 614 -20.06 -1.48 -0.45
C LEU A 614 -20.63 -0.39 0.48
N ASP A 615 -19.82 0.17 1.38
CA ASP A 615 -20.25 1.33 2.16
C ASP A 615 -20.56 2.52 1.22
N MET A 616 -19.77 2.72 0.17
CA MET A 616 -20.02 3.76 -0.84
C MET A 616 -21.28 3.49 -1.67
N VAL A 617 -21.64 2.23 -1.96
CA VAL A 617 -22.96 1.89 -2.54
C VAL A 617 -24.08 2.45 -1.68
N ALA A 618 -23.97 2.29 -0.36
CA ALA A 618 -24.96 2.80 0.59
C ALA A 618 -25.01 4.34 0.65
N TYR A 619 -23.84 5.01 0.62
CA TYR A 619 -23.79 6.48 0.57
C TYR A 619 -24.36 7.06 -0.73
N ASN A 620 -24.22 6.32 -1.85
CA ASN A 620 -24.80 6.68 -3.13
C ASN A 620 -26.26 6.24 -3.29
N LYS A 621 -26.88 5.63 -2.27
CA LYS A 621 -28.26 5.10 -2.29
C LYS A 621 -28.53 4.14 -3.46
N LYS A 622 -27.51 3.38 -3.86
CA LYS A 622 -27.64 2.33 -4.87
C LYS A 622 -28.07 1.02 -4.21
N SER A 623 -28.73 0.14 -4.97
CA SER A 623 -29.26 -1.12 -4.46
C SER A 623 -28.41 -2.31 -4.89
N ILE A 624 -28.06 -3.17 -3.95
CA ILE A 624 -27.48 -4.49 -4.18
C ILE A 624 -28.48 -5.59 -3.74
N PRO A 625 -28.49 -6.78 -4.37
CA PRO A 625 -29.54 -7.78 -4.14
C PRO A 625 -29.68 -8.21 -2.67
N VAL A 626 -30.91 -8.22 -2.13
CA VAL A 626 -31.21 -8.60 -0.73
C VAL A 626 -30.82 -10.06 -0.40
N ALA A 627 -30.61 -10.89 -1.44
CA ALA A 627 -30.16 -12.27 -1.32
C ALA A 627 -28.82 -12.45 -0.57
N PHE A 628 -27.92 -11.46 -0.64
CA PHE A 628 -26.56 -11.58 -0.12
C PHE A 628 -26.44 -11.39 1.39
N ARG A 629 -25.87 -12.38 2.07
CA ARG A 629 -25.30 -12.25 3.42
C ARG A 629 -23.81 -11.95 3.28
N ILE A 630 -23.36 -10.85 3.85
CA ILE A 630 -21.97 -10.41 3.72
C ILE A 630 -21.21 -10.72 5.01
N ILE A 631 -20.11 -11.48 4.88
CA ILE A 631 -19.13 -11.70 5.95
C ILE A 631 -17.82 -11.01 5.55
N PRO A 632 -17.44 -9.92 6.24
CA PRO A 632 -16.13 -9.31 6.05
C PRO A 632 -15.01 -10.27 6.46
N VAL A 633 -13.97 -10.36 5.63
CA VAL A 633 -12.74 -11.11 5.91
C VAL A 633 -11.55 -10.15 5.86
N ARG A 634 -10.52 -10.45 6.67
CA ARG A 634 -9.28 -9.64 6.72
C ARG A 634 -8.66 -9.43 5.33
N CYS A 635 -8.69 -10.49 4.54
CA CYS A 635 -8.21 -10.53 3.17
C CYS A 635 -8.87 -11.71 2.45
N LEU A 636 -9.04 -11.63 1.12
CA LEU A 636 -9.46 -12.83 0.38
C LEU A 636 -8.45 -13.98 0.50
N GLY A 637 -7.16 -13.68 0.70
CA GLY A 637 -6.15 -14.68 1.00
C GLY A 637 -6.43 -15.48 2.29
N ALA A 638 -7.27 -14.96 3.19
CA ALA A 638 -7.71 -15.65 4.40
C ALA A 638 -8.93 -16.55 4.21
N VAL A 639 -9.59 -16.53 3.05
CA VAL A 639 -10.73 -17.41 2.79
C VAL A 639 -10.23 -18.85 2.73
N ASN A 640 -10.67 -19.65 3.69
CA ASN A 640 -10.37 -21.07 3.78
C ASN A 640 -11.47 -21.87 3.07
N VAL A 641 -11.12 -23.00 2.46
CA VAL A 641 -12.07 -23.92 1.80
C VAL A 641 -13.16 -24.41 2.76
N ALA A 642 -12.88 -24.43 4.07
CA ALA A 642 -13.87 -24.71 5.11
C ALA A 642 -15.11 -23.80 4.99
N PHE A 643 -14.92 -22.51 4.71
CA PHE A 643 -16.01 -21.54 4.64
C PHE A 643 -16.91 -21.79 3.44
N ILE A 644 -16.30 -22.19 2.32
CA ILE A 644 -17.01 -22.57 1.11
C ILE A 644 -17.86 -23.82 1.38
N LYS A 645 -17.24 -24.85 1.97
CA LYS A 645 -17.94 -26.10 2.32
C LYS A 645 -19.10 -25.84 3.28
N ASP A 646 -18.86 -25.10 4.36
CA ASP A 646 -19.89 -24.85 5.38
C ASP A 646 -21.05 -24.02 4.82
N SER A 647 -20.77 -23.07 3.92
CA SER A 647 -21.82 -22.30 3.23
C SER A 647 -22.62 -23.17 2.27
N MET A 648 -21.96 -23.98 1.43
CA MET A 648 -22.67 -24.88 0.50
C MET A 648 -23.49 -25.94 1.25
N SER A 649 -22.93 -26.54 2.30
CA SER A 649 -23.62 -27.54 3.12
C SER A 649 -24.78 -26.97 3.92
N LYS A 650 -24.75 -25.67 4.27
CA LYS A 650 -25.88 -24.99 4.91
C LYS A 650 -27.04 -24.73 3.93
N GLY A 651 -26.80 -24.76 2.62
CA GLY A 651 -27.82 -24.54 1.59
C GLY A 651 -27.76 -23.18 0.89
N TYR A 652 -26.64 -22.45 0.98
CA TYR A 652 -26.44 -21.25 0.16
C TYR A 652 -26.35 -21.60 -1.32
N ASP A 653 -27.05 -20.87 -2.17
CA ASP A 653 -27.16 -21.16 -3.60
C ASP A 653 -25.91 -20.77 -4.41
N GLY A 654 -25.14 -19.82 -3.89
CA GLY A 654 -23.89 -19.34 -4.49
C GLY A 654 -23.05 -18.54 -3.51
N ILE A 655 -21.75 -18.45 -3.79
CA ILE A 655 -20.75 -17.75 -3.00
C ILE A 655 -19.96 -16.79 -3.88
N LEU A 656 -19.94 -15.52 -3.49
CA LEU A 656 -19.14 -14.48 -4.13
C LEU A 656 -17.95 -14.09 -3.25
N LEU A 657 -16.73 -14.17 -3.78
CA LEU A 657 -15.54 -13.61 -3.16
C LEU A 657 -15.27 -12.23 -3.77
N LEU A 658 -15.32 -11.16 -2.96
CA LEU A 658 -15.10 -9.80 -3.43
C LEU A 658 -13.83 -9.20 -2.80
N GLY A 659 -12.86 -8.81 -3.63
CA GLY A 659 -11.52 -8.41 -3.15
C GLY A 659 -10.89 -7.23 -3.87
N CYS A 660 -9.69 -6.87 -3.43
CA CYS A 660 -8.85 -5.84 -4.06
C CYS A 660 -8.38 -6.27 -5.45
N LYS A 661 -8.11 -5.32 -6.34
CA LYS A 661 -7.50 -5.60 -7.65
C LYS A 661 -6.07 -6.17 -7.53
N TYR A 662 -5.75 -7.09 -8.42
CA TYR A 662 -4.40 -7.67 -8.61
C TYR A 662 -4.05 -7.68 -10.11
N GLY A 663 -2.81 -8.01 -10.48
CA GLY A 663 -2.32 -7.94 -11.86
C GLY A 663 -1.84 -6.54 -12.23
N GLU A 664 -2.07 -6.10 -13.48
CA GLU A 664 -1.59 -4.81 -14.01
C GLU A 664 -2.12 -3.60 -13.23
N ASN A 665 -3.38 -3.67 -12.79
CA ASN A 665 -4.02 -2.63 -11.98
C ASN A 665 -3.98 -2.97 -10.48
N TYR A 666 -2.78 -3.28 -9.99
CA TYR A 666 -2.57 -3.75 -8.62
C TYR A 666 -3.02 -2.73 -7.56
N GLN A 667 -3.88 -3.18 -6.63
CA GLN A 667 -4.31 -2.40 -5.45
C GLN A 667 -4.39 -3.26 -4.17
N CYS A 668 -3.91 -4.51 -4.21
CA CYS A 668 -4.01 -5.40 -3.08
C CYS A 668 -3.29 -4.84 -1.85
N HIS A 669 -3.99 -4.75 -0.73
CA HIS A 669 -3.41 -4.27 0.53
C HIS A 669 -2.40 -5.25 1.14
N PHE A 670 -2.42 -6.51 0.69
CA PHE A 670 -1.54 -7.57 1.17
C PHE A 670 -0.70 -8.26 0.09
N ILE A 671 -0.38 -7.55 -1.01
CA ILE A 671 0.45 -8.04 -2.13
C ILE A 671 -0.20 -9.14 -2.97
N LYS A 672 -0.55 -10.28 -2.41
CA LYS A 672 -1.03 -11.43 -3.19
C LYS A 672 -2.37 -11.99 -2.72
N GLY A 673 -3.10 -11.25 -1.88
CA GLY A 673 -4.33 -11.73 -1.24
C GLY A 673 -5.37 -12.28 -2.22
N SER A 674 -5.87 -11.41 -3.11
CA SER A 674 -6.87 -11.77 -4.12
C SER A 674 -6.33 -12.75 -5.17
N GLU A 675 -5.07 -12.58 -5.58
CA GLU A 675 -4.38 -13.47 -6.53
C GLU A 675 -4.30 -14.92 -6.00
N LEU A 676 -3.87 -15.09 -4.75
CA LEU A 676 -3.80 -16.40 -4.10
C LEU A 676 -5.18 -17.01 -3.90
N ALA A 677 -6.18 -16.21 -3.54
CA ALA A 677 -7.55 -16.69 -3.45
C ALA A 677 -8.04 -17.22 -4.81
N ASN A 678 -7.81 -16.47 -5.89
CA ASN A 678 -8.15 -16.89 -7.25
C ASN A 678 -7.53 -18.26 -7.60
N ARG A 679 -6.22 -18.40 -7.41
CA ARG A 679 -5.51 -19.67 -7.66
C ARG A 679 -6.04 -20.83 -6.80
N ARG A 680 -6.39 -20.58 -5.55
CA ARG A 680 -6.95 -21.63 -4.68
C ARG A 680 -8.35 -22.05 -5.11
N MET A 681 -9.15 -21.14 -5.69
CA MET A 681 -10.51 -21.46 -6.16
C MET A 681 -10.52 -22.46 -7.32
N GLU A 682 -9.46 -22.56 -8.11
CA GLU A 682 -9.30 -23.63 -9.10
C GLU A 682 -9.44 -25.03 -8.46
N ASN A 683 -8.90 -25.21 -7.24
CA ASN A 683 -9.04 -26.47 -6.49
C ASN A 683 -10.43 -26.63 -5.83
N VAL A 684 -11.13 -25.53 -5.59
CA VAL A 684 -12.49 -25.56 -5.02
C VAL A 684 -13.49 -26.11 -6.04
N ALA A 685 -13.28 -25.84 -7.33
CA ALA A 685 -14.08 -26.41 -8.42
C ALA A 685 -14.16 -27.95 -8.33
N GLU A 686 -13.02 -28.62 -8.08
CA GLU A 686 -12.98 -30.08 -7.90
C GLU A 686 -13.81 -30.53 -6.69
N THR A 687 -13.78 -29.77 -5.60
CA THR A 687 -14.56 -30.07 -4.38
C THR A 687 -16.06 -29.92 -4.63
N LEU A 688 -16.49 -28.90 -5.38
CA LEU A 688 -17.89 -28.69 -5.73
C LEU A 688 -18.42 -29.82 -6.62
N GLN A 689 -17.63 -30.25 -7.60
CA GLN A 689 -17.98 -31.39 -8.46
C GLN A 689 -18.18 -32.68 -7.65
N GLN A 690 -17.37 -32.92 -6.61
CA GLN A 690 -17.57 -34.06 -5.70
C GLN A 690 -18.88 -33.98 -4.90
N LEU A 691 -19.40 -32.77 -4.68
CA LEU A 691 -20.71 -32.53 -4.05
C LEU A 691 -21.87 -32.50 -5.07
N ALA A 692 -21.60 -32.80 -6.34
CA ALA A 692 -22.56 -32.68 -7.45
C ALA A 692 -23.12 -31.25 -7.61
N LEU A 693 -22.29 -30.24 -7.37
CA LEU A 693 -22.60 -28.82 -7.54
C LEU A 693 -21.78 -28.22 -8.70
N GLU A 694 -22.36 -27.24 -9.38
CA GLU A 694 -21.71 -26.48 -10.45
C GLU A 694 -20.55 -25.64 -9.88
N PRO A 695 -19.32 -25.74 -10.43
CA PRO A 695 -18.18 -24.93 -10.02
C PRO A 695 -18.44 -23.41 -10.05
N GLU A 696 -19.27 -22.97 -10.99
CA GLU A 696 -19.66 -21.58 -11.22
C GLU A 696 -20.47 -21.00 -10.06
N ARG A 697 -20.93 -21.82 -9.10
CA ARG A 697 -21.55 -21.34 -7.86
C ARG A 697 -20.59 -20.60 -6.94
N VAL A 698 -19.28 -20.70 -7.18
CA VAL A 698 -18.26 -19.95 -6.42
C VAL A 698 -17.45 -19.09 -7.37
N THR A 699 -17.62 -17.78 -7.30
CA THR A 699 -16.91 -16.84 -8.17
C THR A 699 -16.07 -15.86 -7.36
N ILE A 700 -15.04 -15.32 -8.00
CA ILE A 700 -14.22 -14.25 -7.47
C ILE A 700 -14.31 -13.02 -8.37
N HIS A 701 -14.50 -11.87 -7.74
CA HIS A 701 -14.48 -10.59 -8.39
C HIS A 701 -13.60 -9.61 -7.62
N THR A 702 -13.01 -8.67 -8.35
CA THR A 702 -12.17 -7.62 -7.77
C THR A 702 -12.73 -6.25 -8.09
N VAL A 703 -12.59 -5.34 -7.14
CA VAL A 703 -12.99 -3.93 -7.26
C VAL A 703 -11.97 -3.02 -6.57
N ALA A 704 -11.92 -1.77 -7.02
CA ALA A 704 -11.29 -0.67 -6.31
C ALA A 704 -12.29 -0.01 -5.35
N ILE A 705 -11.78 0.78 -4.40
CA ILE A 705 -12.58 1.45 -3.36
C ILE A 705 -13.66 2.40 -3.92
N ASP A 706 -13.44 2.96 -5.11
CA ASP A 706 -14.27 3.95 -5.78
C ASP A 706 -15.18 3.38 -6.89
N GLU A 707 -15.11 2.08 -7.16
CA GLU A 707 -15.84 1.41 -8.24
C GLU A 707 -17.28 1.01 -7.82
N VAL A 708 -18.05 1.98 -7.38
CA VAL A 708 -19.39 1.79 -6.81
C VAL A 708 -20.35 1.09 -7.78
N ASP A 709 -20.45 1.59 -9.02
CA ASP A 709 -21.31 1.00 -10.06
C ASP A 709 -20.91 -0.43 -10.40
N LEU A 710 -19.61 -0.65 -10.54
CA LEU A 710 -19.09 -1.97 -10.91
C LEU A 710 -19.38 -3.02 -9.82
N VAL A 711 -19.33 -2.67 -8.53
CA VAL A 711 -19.74 -3.58 -7.45
C VAL A 711 -21.20 -3.96 -7.57
N VAL A 712 -22.08 -2.99 -7.82
CA VAL A 712 -23.53 -3.22 -8.00
C VAL A 712 -23.77 -4.18 -9.15
N ASP A 713 -23.21 -3.87 -10.33
CA ASP A 713 -23.35 -4.66 -11.56
C ASP A 713 -22.85 -6.10 -11.35
N LYS A 714 -21.68 -6.27 -10.72
CA LYS A 714 -21.11 -7.59 -10.46
C LYS A 714 -21.98 -8.44 -9.52
N MET A 715 -22.51 -7.83 -8.45
CA MET A 715 -23.36 -8.55 -7.50
C MET A 715 -24.72 -8.91 -8.12
N GLN A 716 -25.31 -8.01 -8.91
CA GLN A 716 -26.55 -8.27 -9.64
C GLN A 716 -26.37 -9.39 -10.66
N LYS A 717 -25.35 -9.29 -11.50
CA LYS A 717 -25.02 -10.31 -12.51
C LYS A 717 -24.76 -11.67 -11.88
N PHE A 718 -23.99 -11.74 -10.80
CA PHE A 718 -23.77 -13.00 -10.10
C PHE A 718 -25.09 -13.58 -9.56
N ALA A 719 -25.95 -12.77 -8.96
CA ALA A 719 -27.24 -13.23 -8.47
C ALA A 719 -28.14 -13.77 -9.60
N GLU A 720 -28.11 -13.17 -10.78
CA GLU A 720 -28.82 -13.65 -11.97
C GLU A 720 -28.25 -14.96 -12.52
N GLU A 721 -26.91 -15.08 -12.60
CA GLU A 721 -26.23 -16.30 -13.03
C GLU A 721 -26.60 -17.48 -12.13
N ILE A 722 -26.64 -17.29 -10.80
CA ILE A 722 -27.00 -18.34 -9.85
C ILE A 722 -28.43 -18.84 -10.05
N LYS A 723 -29.37 -17.97 -10.44
CA LYS A 723 -30.75 -18.40 -10.76
C LYS A 723 -30.80 -19.40 -11.91
N GLY A 724 -29.85 -19.33 -12.84
CA GLY A 724 -29.75 -20.26 -13.96
C GLY A 724 -29.40 -21.70 -13.55
N PHE A 725 -28.76 -21.89 -12.39
CA PHE A 725 -28.39 -23.21 -11.87
C PHE A 725 -29.46 -23.82 -10.95
N GLY A 726 -30.51 -23.09 -10.60
CA GLY A 726 -31.50 -23.54 -9.63
C GLY A 726 -31.00 -23.55 -8.19
N GLU A 727 -31.90 -23.89 -7.26
CA GLU A 727 -31.60 -23.91 -5.83
C GLU A 727 -30.56 -24.97 -5.47
N ASN A 728 -29.78 -24.69 -4.43
CA ASN A 728 -28.83 -25.67 -3.89
C ASN A 728 -29.60 -26.89 -3.31
N PRO A 729 -29.27 -28.13 -3.70
CA PRO A 729 -29.94 -29.34 -3.23
C PRO A 729 -29.85 -29.57 -1.71
N PHE A 730 -28.88 -28.96 -1.03
CA PHE A 730 -28.73 -29.01 0.44
C PHE A 730 -29.64 -28.03 1.17
N LYS A 731 -30.37 -27.14 0.47
CA LYS A 731 -31.33 -26.23 1.09
C LYS A 731 -32.46 -27.02 1.76
N GLY A 732 -32.78 -26.67 3.01
CA GLY A 732 -33.84 -27.31 3.79
C GLY A 732 -33.47 -28.60 4.55
N TRP A 733 -32.19 -29.01 4.55
CA TRP A 733 -31.70 -30.22 5.23
C TRP A 733 -30.73 -29.96 6.39
#